data_AF-A0A2T0L3T5-F1
#
_entry.id   AF-A0A2T0L3T5-F1
#
_cell.length_a   1.000
_cell.length_b   1.000
_cell.length_c   1.000
_cell.angle_alpha   90.00
_cell.angle_beta   90.00
_cell.angle_gamma   90.00
#
_symmetry.space_group_name_H-M   'P 1'
#
loop_
_entity.id
_entity.type
_entity.pdbx_description
1 polymer ?
#
loop_
_entity_poly.entity_id
_entity_poly.type
_entity_poly.pdbx_seq_one_letter_code
_entity_poly.pdbx_strand_id
1 'polypeptide(L)'
;MHNSNLPPQDLGFPSLGADANSWFKNLGVLLYQGGASKDPSSFPRRIARDEMGPPQLERLPLVQALHRALSAALDSGLPEVMLQQRLSALKMLYRFAERTGKSMTLDSVVDVFCAWTDFMIQRTELAEDNGEPFERDCGPISYSAGYEYCMKASRVLDVALGRHDGLMVLTKMRPPRQHQSNVGKPKHDSTTHITTERESIAIVRTQCNHESIPDLTVSSSALAEKYEPLNLNILLYLGGSAAAARKVQSQIAIGVLGLPLRDRLDVVCSFHEELSTRTVAGDSPHSIANNMKALRKIYGFADEHGLPMTRDAIVGTYCSWINSLLHRTRISTKISQKNGQNSNSRLKNSTAYTFGTTVGKLINVALERHTNIIELTGLQKKNKRPTAIGVEAEKQNLSETFAFGHMLQDVCDALTTKTVKFASLPVLVTLRNGKTLTLRESVAWTKMDQTSGLGKRYSLANARIEAELSMFIGQTGMNLAQAYDLSLRRFFYTGHHDGYQVRDHKERRGGPVLFEVFKEYKSHFERYLEWRRAFFPGVSLLFPLIKEVGKKQTGKFHANFLRVACEQANITYVPPRSLRGTRVNWLLRRTADPDLTAEIGQHARETLLNVYHRPSYQRALGETINFWSIADPTLVPTQAVAPGQCEGKPEQVALAPRGAPSPDCARASGCLWCVNHKDVDSLDYVWALVTFKNLKIIELSKGPSPKNHGDIPPAKLVIDRLDEKLKAFEESSDLRRDWVLEAKLRAEEEDFHPSFGDEIVELQDKV
;
A
#
# COMPACT_ATOMS: atom_id res chain seq x y z
N MET A 1 -11.04 -61.79 30.04
CA MET A 1 -10.41 -61.93 28.71
C MET A 1 -9.76 -60.60 28.37
N HIS A 2 -8.43 -60.54 28.47
CA HIS A 2 -7.64 -59.37 28.09
C HIS A 2 -7.64 -59.24 26.57
N ASN A 3 -8.21 -58.16 26.03
CA ASN A 3 -8.01 -57.80 24.64
C ASN A 3 -6.61 -57.20 24.49
N SER A 4 -5.69 -58.08 24.11
CA SER A 4 -4.33 -57.81 23.70
C SER A 4 -4.27 -56.78 22.57
N ASN A 5 -3.61 -55.66 22.85
CA ASN A 5 -2.62 -55.00 22.00
C ASN A 5 -2.69 -55.32 20.49
N LEU A 6 -3.64 -54.72 19.79
CA LEU A 6 -3.38 -54.29 18.42
C LEU A 6 -2.82 -52.87 18.53
N PRO A 7 -1.53 -52.60 18.23
CA PRO A 7 -1.12 -51.22 18.02
C PRO A 7 -2.05 -50.65 16.95
N PRO A 8 -2.56 -49.41 17.08
CA PRO A 8 -3.30 -48.80 15.99
C PRO A 8 -2.41 -48.95 14.76
N GLN A 9 -2.88 -49.69 13.74
CA GLN A 9 -2.16 -49.89 12.50
C GLN A 9 -1.60 -48.53 12.06
N ASP A 10 -0.39 -48.50 11.50
CA ASP A 10 0.22 -47.26 11.05
C ASP A 10 -0.63 -46.64 9.93
N LEU A 11 -1.61 -45.83 10.34
CA LEU A 11 -2.50 -45.03 9.51
C LEU A 11 -1.80 -43.70 9.13
N GLY A 12 -0.46 -43.72 9.14
CA GLY A 12 0.43 -42.71 8.60
C GLY A 12 0.50 -42.75 7.07
N PHE A 13 1.03 -41.72 6.43
CA PHE A 13 1.37 -41.72 4.99
C PHE A 13 2.90 -41.85 4.82
N PRO A 14 3.46 -43.07 4.65
CA PRO A 14 4.91 -43.29 4.66
C PRO A 14 5.63 -42.63 3.46
N SER A 15 4.94 -42.54 2.31
CA SER A 15 5.45 -41.95 1.07
C SER A 15 5.81 -40.47 1.17
N LEU A 16 5.32 -39.78 2.21
CA LEU A 16 5.64 -38.37 2.45
C LEU A 16 6.85 -38.16 3.39
N GLY A 17 7.55 -39.23 3.79
CA GLY A 17 8.70 -39.20 4.69
C GLY A 17 8.30 -39.14 6.18
N ALA A 18 9.02 -39.92 7.00
CA ALA A 18 8.86 -40.04 8.44
C ALA A 18 9.44 -38.82 9.20
N ASP A 19 8.89 -37.64 8.96
CA ASP A 19 9.05 -36.54 9.93
C ASP A 19 7.93 -36.66 10.97
N ALA A 20 8.30 -37.04 12.19
CA ALA A 20 7.41 -37.09 13.35
C ALA A 20 6.73 -35.72 13.64
N ASN A 21 7.22 -34.63 13.06
CA ASN A 21 6.62 -33.29 13.17
C ASN A 21 5.63 -32.94 12.05
N SER A 22 5.43 -33.79 11.04
CA SER A 22 4.49 -33.51 9.96
C SER A 22 3.06 -33.87 10.37
N TRP A 23 2.50 -32.99 11.19
CA TRP A 23 1.24 -33.06 11.94
C TRP A 23 -0.05 -33.47 11.20
N PHE A 24 -0.12 -33.46 9.87
CA PHE A 24 -1.33 -33.90 9.13
C PHE A 24 -1.24 -35.35 8.63
N LYS A 25 -0.12 -36.05 8.85
CA LYS A 25 0.16 -37.33 8.19
C LYS A 25 -0.46 -38.58 8.83
N ASN A 26 -1.23 -38.50 9.92
CA ASN A 26 -1.78 -39.68 10.61
C ASN A 26 -3.29 -39.57 10.86
N LEU A 27 -4.06 -40.53 10.35
CA LEU A 27 -5.52 -40.61 10.51
C LEU A 27 -5.97 -41.31 11.80
N GLY A 28 -5.07 -41.98 12.51
CA GLY A 28 -5.36 -42.68 13.77
C GLY A 28 -5.93 -41.78 14.86
N VAL A 29 -5.73 -40.47 14.77
CA VAL A 29 -6.38 -39.47 15.64
C VAL A 29 -7.91 -39.52 15.58
N LEU A 30 -8.49 -39.95 14.46
CA LEU A 30 -9.95 -40.04 14.30
C LEU A 30 -10.57 -41.24 15.03
N LEU A 31 -9.76 -42.17 15.53
CA LEU A 31 -10.20 -43.30 16.34
C LEU A 31 -10.55 -42.91 17.79
N TYR A 32 -10.19 -41.70 18.24
CA TYR A 32 -10.41 -41.28 19.62
C TYR A 32 -11.46 -40.18 19.69
N GLN A 33 -12.29 -40.21 20.74
CA GLN A 33 -13.29 -39.18 20.98
C GLN A 33 -12.62 -37.83 21.23
N GLY A 34 -13.02 -36.80 20.48
CA GLY A 34 -12.42 -35.46 20.53
C GLY A 34 -11.07 -35.38 19.82
N GLY A 35 -10.57 -36.48 19.23
CA GLY A 35 -9.32 -36.51 18.49
C GLY A 35 -9.32 -35.56 17.29
N ALA A 36 -10.45 -35.42 16.60
CA ALA A 36 -10.59 -34.49 15.48
C ALA A 36 -10.38 -33.01 15.90
N SER A 37 -10.58 -32.69 17.19
CA SER A 37 -10.39 -31.35 17.77
C SER A 37 -8.98 -31.08 18.29
N LYS A 38 -8.16 -32.11 18.52
CA LYS A 38 -6.81 -31.96 19.06
C LYS A 38 -5.77 -31.77 17.96
N ASP A 39 -4.67 -31.10 18.32
CA ASP A 39 -3.50 -31.02 17.45
C ASP A 39 -2.85 -32.41 17.36
N PRO A 40 -2.74 -33.02 16.16
CA PRO A 40 -2.14 -34.34 16.01
C PRO A 40 -0.67 -34.39 16.43
N SER A 41 0.05 -33.27 16.48
CA SER A 41 1.44 -33.24 16.99
C SER A 41 1.52 -33.61 18.48
N SER A 42 0.45 -33.33 19.23
CA SER A 42 0.34 -33.67 20.65
C SER A 42 -0.19 -35.08 20.89
N PHE A 43 -0.69 -35.75 19.84
CA PHE A 43 -1.45 -36.98 19.93
C PHE A 43 -0.66 -38.17 20.49
N PRO A 44 0.58 -38.47 20.04
CA PRO A 44 1.38 -39.56 20.63
C PRO A 44 1.63 -39.37 22.13
N ARG A 45 1.91 -38.11 22.55
CA ARG A 45 2.13 -37.77 23.97
C ARG A 45 0.86 -37.93 24.81
N ARG A 46 -0.30 -37.61 24.23
CA ARG A 46 -1.60 -37.69 24.91
C ARG A 46 -2.08 -39.12 25.08
N ILE A 47 -1.87 -39.99 24.08
CA ILE A 47 -2.10 -41.44 24.22
C ILE A 47 -1.19 -42.02 25.30
N ALA A 48 0.10 -41.66 25.29
CA ALA A 48 1.06 -42.14 26.30
C ALA A 48 0.71 -41.72 27.73
N ARG A 49 -0.11 -40.67 27.89
CA ARG A 49 -0.61 -40.16 29.18
C ARG A 49 -2.05 -40.59 29.48
N ASP A 50 -2.65 -41.44 28.66
CA ASP A 50 -4.05 -41.89 28.76
C ASP A 50 -5.09 -40.74 28.74
N GLU A 51 -4.73 -39.58 28.18
CA GLU A 51 -5.60 -38.38 28.14
C GLU A 51 -6.71 -38.45 27.07
N MET A 52 -6.71 -39.47 26.21
CA MET A 52 -7.63 -39.60 25.07
C MET A 52 -8.73 -40.66 25.27
N GLY A 53 -8.65 -41.45 26.34
CA GLY A 53 -9.53 -42.61 26.56
C GLY A 53 -9.26 -43.76 25.57
N PRO A 54 -10.06 -44.85 25.63
CA PRO A 54 -9.90 -45.99 24.74
C PRO A 54 -10.24 -45.63 23.29
N PRO A 55 -9.56 -46.25 22.29
CA PRO A 55 -9.91 -46.04 20.89
C PRO A 55 -11.29 -46.63 20.57
N GLN A 56 -12.09 -45.89 19.80
CA GLN A 56 -13.38 -46.30 19.28
C GLN A 56 -13.18 -47.22 18.07
N LEU A 57 -13.04 -48.51 18.34
CA LEU A 57 -12.74 -49.54 17.34
C LEU A 57 -13.81 -49.64 16.23
N GLU A 58 -15.05 -49.24 16.51
CA GLU A 58 -16.13 -49.13 15.53
C GLU A 58 -15.79 -48.20 14.34
N ARG A 59 -14.91 -47.20 14.55
CA ARG A 59 -14.47 -46.26 13.50
C ARG A 59 -13.39 -46.84 12.59
N LEU A 60 -12.71 -47.91 13.02
CA LEU A 60 -11.52 -48.44 12.37
C LEU A 60 -11.73 -48.82 10.88
N PRO A 61 -12.81 -49.54 10.51
CA PRO A 61 -13.04 -49.90 9.10
C PRO A 61 -13.17 -48.67 8.19
N LEU A 62 -13.87 -47.63 8.66
CA LEU A 62 -14.03 -46.38 7.93
C LEU A 62 -12.71 -45.62 7.80
N VAL A 63 -11.95 -45.50 8.90
CA VAL A 63 -10.66 -44.80 8.89
C VAL A 63 -9.64 -45.50 7.97
N GLN A 64 -9.63 -46.84 7.93
CA GLN A 64 -8.82 -47.62 6.99
C GLN A 64 -9.25 -47.40 5.53
N ALA A 65 -10.56 -47.29 5.26
CA ALA A 65 -11.06 -46.99 3.93
C ALA A 65 -10.65 -45.57 3.46
N LEU A 66 -10.76 -44.57 4.35
CA LEU A 66 -10.30 -43.20 4.11
C LEU A 66 -8.79 -43.15 3.87
N HIS A 67 -8.00 -43.90 4.65
CA HIS A 67 -6.56 -44.00 4.48
C HIS A 67 -6.16 -44.55 3.11
N ARG A 68 -6.80 -45.65 2.68
CA ARG A 68 -6.59 -46.22 1.34
C ARG A 68 -6.96 -45.23 0.22
N ALA A 69 -8.10 -44.55 0.34
CA ALA A 69 -8.54 -43.56 -0.64
C ALA A 69 -7.57 -42.37 -0.76
N LEU A 70 -7.06 -41.87 0.37
CA LEU A 70 -6.11 -40.76 0.38
C LEU A 70 -4.71 -41.19 -0.07
N SER A 71 -4.28 -42.41 0.24
CA SER A 71 -3.01 -42.97 -0.23
C SER A 71 -3.01 -43.15 -1.75
N ALA A 72 -4.06 -43.74 -2.31
CA ALA A 72 -4.23 -43.85 -3.76
C ALA A 72 -4.28 -42.47 -4.45
N ALA A 73 -4.88 -41.46 -3.81
CA ALA A 73 -4.86 -40.08 -4.31
C ALA A 73 -3.44 -39.48 -4.30
N LEU A 74 -2.64 -39.76 -3.27
CA LEU A 74 -1.24 -39.34 -3.23
C LEU A 74 -0.39 -40.01 -4.30
N ASP A 75 -0.57 -41.32 -4.48
CA ASP A 75 0.17 -42.10 -5.49
C ASP A 75 -0.17 -41.67 -6.92
N SER A 76 -1.39 -41.15 -7.14
CA SER A 76 -1.81 -40.53 -8.41
C SER A 76 -1.39 -39.05 -8.58
N GLY A 77 -0.53 -38.53 -7.69
CA GLY A 77 0.07 -37.21 -7.81
C GLY A 77 -0.71 -36.06 -7.15
N LEU A 78 -1.61 -36.34 -6.20
CA LEU A 78 -2.29 -35.29 -5.43
C LEU A 78 -1.26 -34.45 -4.64
N PRO A 79 -1.21 -33.11 -4.81
CA PRO A 79 -0.29 -32.27 -4.04
C PRO A 79 -0.57 -32.32 -2.53
N GLU A 80 0.47 -32.27 -1.71
CA GLU A 80 0.39 -32.30 -0.24
C GLU A 80 -0.59 -31.25 0.34
N VAL A 81 -0.63 -30.05 -0.24
CA VAL A 81 -1.56 -28.98 0.17
C VAL A 81 -3.03 -29.37 -0.05
N MET A 82 -3.33 -30.11 -1.12
CA MET A 82 -4.70 -30.61 -1.36
C MET A 82 -5.06 -31.75 -0.41
N LEU A 83 -4.09 -32.61 -0.06
CA LEU A 83 -4.27 -33.62 0.98
C LEU A 83 -4.63 -32.96 2.32
N GLN A 84 -3.89 -31.93 2.73
CA GLN A 84 -4.16 -31.15 3.94
C GLN A 84 -5.58 -30.59 3.94
N GLN A 85 -6.03 -29.99 2.82
CA GLN A 85 -7.39 -29.45 2.72
C GLN A 85 -8.49 -30.53 2.84
N ARG A 86 -8.28 -31.72 2.26
CA ARG A 86 -9.21 -32.85 2.37
C ARG A 86 -9.27 -33.39 3.81
N LEU A 87 -8.12 -33.52 4.46
CA LEU A 87 -8.01 -33.93 5.86
C LEU A 87 -8.67 -32.92 6.81
N SER A 88 -8.51 -31.62 6.57
CA SER A 88 -9.22 -30.57 7.33
C SER A 88 -10.73 -30.70 7.20
N ALA A 89 -11.24 -30.98 5.99
CA ALA A 89 -12.67 -31.19 5.78
C ALA A 89 -13.20 -32.45 6.51
N LEU A 90 -12.45 -33.56 6.46
CA LEU A 90 -12.79 -34.78 7.21
C LEU A 90 -12.79 -34.55 8.71
N LYS A 91 -11.81 -33.81 9.26
CA LYS A 91 -11.80 -33.45 10.68
C LYS A 91 -13.03 -32.65 11.08
N MET A 92 -13.47 -31.70 10.25
CA MET A 92 -14.70 -30.96 10.52
C MET A 92 -15.94 -31.86 10.56
N LEU A 93 -16.04 -32.84 9.66
CA LEU A 93 -17.10 -33.83 9.67
C LEU A 93 -17.08 -34.68 10.95
N TYR A 94 -15.90 -35.19 11.35
CA TYR A 94 -15.77 -35.97 12.59
C TYR A 94 -16.09 -35.14 13.84
N ARG A 95 -15.69 -33.86 13.89
CA ARG A 95 -16.07 -32.95 14.99
C ARG A 95 -17.59 -32.77 15.07
N PHE A 96 -18.25 -32.62 13.93
CA PHE A 96 -19.71 -32.53 13.88
C PHE A 96 -20.37 -33.81 14.41
N ALA A 97 -19.87 -34.98 13.99
CA ALA A 97 -20.38 -36.26 14.46
C ALA A 97 -20.23 -36.41 15.99
N GLU A 98 -19.04 -36.08 16.52
CA GLU A 98 -18.74 -36.12 17.95
C GLU A 98 -19.64 -35.17 18.75
N ARG A 99 -19.86 -33.95 18.25
CA ARG A 99 -20.74 -32.97 18.89
C ARG A 99 -22.20 -33.38 18.89
N THR A 100 -22.65 -34.06 17.84
CA THR A 100 -24.04 -34.51 17.71
C THR A 100 -24.29 -35.91 18.28
N GLY A 101 -23.26 -36.52 18.89
CA GLY A 101 -23.35 -37.88 19.44
C GLY A 101 -23.57 -38.96 18.38
N LYS A 102 -23.32 -38.66 17.10
CA LYS A 102 -23.49 -39.63 16.01
C LYS A 102 -22.26 -40.53 15.90
N SER A 103 -22.46 -41.84 15.81
CA SER A 103 -21.37 -42.79 15.55
C SER A 103 -20.86 -42.62 14.11
N MET A 104 -19.55 -42.79 13.90
CA MET A 104 -18.86 -42.65 12.61
C MET A 104 -18.35 -44.00 12.12
N THR A 105 -19.23 -44.81 11.55
CA THR A 105 -18.94 -46.13 10.99
C THR A 105 -19.17 -46.14 9.47
N LEU A 106 -18.83 -47.24 8.80
CA LEU A 106 -19.11 -47.41 7.37
C LEU A 106 -20.62 -47.29 7.05
N ASP A 107 -21.47 -47.75 7.97
CA ASP A 107 -22.92 -47.78 7.78
C ASP A 107 -23.55 -46.40 8.06
N SER A 108 -23.02 -45.64 9.02
CA SER A 108 -23.61 -44.35 9.43
C SER A 108 -23.02 -43.13 8.71
N VAL A 109 -21.83 -43.24 8.11
CA VAL A 109 -21.09 -42.06 7.60
C VAL A 109 -21.86 -41.28 6.53
N VAL A 110 -22.68 -41.95 5.73
CA VAL A 110 -23.52 -41.30 4.70
C VAL A 110 -24.57 -40.41 5.36
N ASP A 111 -25.28 -40.93 6.36
CA ASP A 111 -26.30 -40.17 7.10
C ASP A 111 -25.68 -39.03 7.91
N VAL A 112 -24.50 -39.27 8.51
CA VAL A 112 -23.75 -38.24 9.22
C VAL A 112 -23.29 -37.15 8.25
N PHE A 113 -22.84 -37.50 7.04
CA PHE A 113 -22.45 -36.55 6.02
C PHE A 113 -23.65 -35.72 5.54
N CYS A 114 -24.80 -36.33 5.25
CA CYS A 114 -26.01 -35.61 4.88
C CYS A 114 -26.46 -34.63 5.98
N ALA A 115 -26.49 -35.09 7.23
CA ALA A 115 -26.80 -34.22 8.37
C ALA A 115 -25.78 -33.09 8.56
N TRP A 116 -24.50 -33.36 8.30
CA TRP A 116 -23.45 -32.35 8.34
C TRP A 116 -23.66 -31.31 7.22
N THR A 117 -24.06 -31.71 6.02
CA THR A 117 -24.35 -30.76 4.94
C THR A 117 -25.55 -29.88 5.25
N ASP A 118 -26.60 -30.43 5.87
CA ASP A 118 -27.74 -29.64 6.34
C ASP A 118 -27.31 -28.65 7.44
N PHE A 119 -26.45 -29.07 8.37
CA PHE A 119 -25.85 -28.18 9.36
C PHE A 119 -24.99 -27.07 8.72
N MET A 120 -24.24 -27.40 7.66
CA MET A 120 -23.43 -26.41 6.94
C MET A 120 -24.31 -25.41 6.17
N ILE A 121 -25.48 -25.82 5.68
CA ILE A 121 -26.49 -24.90 5.10
C ILE A 121 -27.06 -23.99 6.19
N GLN A 122 -27.46 -24.53 7.34
CA GLN A 122 -27.95 -23.72 8.47
C GLN A 122 -26.92 -22.67 8.91
N ARG A 123 -25.63 -23.01 8.95
CA ARG A 123 -24.53 -22.06 9.25
C ARG A 123 -24.38 -20.92 8.25
N THR A 124 -24.98 -21.05 7.07
CA THR A 124 -25.00 -19.99 6.05
C THR A 124 -26.21 -19.07 6.18
N GLU A 125 -27.23 -19.51 6.92
CA GLU A 125 -28.49 -18.80 7.17
C GLU A 125 -28.50 -18.06 8.51
N LEU A 126 -27.58 -18.40 9.44
CA LEU A 126 -27.42 -17.69 10.71
C LEU A 126 -26.99 -16.22 10.47
N ALA A 127 -27.91 -15.29 10.68
CA ALA A 127 -27.59 -13.88 10.93
C ALA A 127 -26.98 -13.75 12.34
N GLU A 128 -26.15 -12.71 12.57
CA GLU A 128 -25.60 -12.39 13.89
C GLU A 128 -26.72 -11.97 14.86
N ASP A 129 -27.46 -12.92 15.40
CA ASP A 129 -28.40 -12.67 16.49
C ASP A 129 -27.63 -12.58 17.82
N ASN A 130 -27.68 -11.39 18.39
CA ASN A 130 -27.56 -11.09 19.82
C ASN A 130 -26.27 -11.50 20.53
N GLY A 131 -25.13 -10.90 20.14
CA GLY A 131 -24.06 -10.50 21.08
C GLY A 131 -23.33 -11.57 21.90
N GLU A 132 -23.71 -12.84 21.82
CA GLU A 132 -23.01 -13.96 22.45
C GLU A 132 -21.78 -14.34 21.61
N PRO A 133 -20.59 -14.52 22.21
CA PRO A 133 -19.40 -14.91 21.47
C PRO A 133 -19.62 -16.30 20.84
N PHE A 134 -19.67 -16.37 19.51
CA PHE A 134 -19.58 -17.65 18.82
C PHE A 134 -18.30 -18.38 19.28
N GLU A 135 -18.41 -19.64 19.71
CA GLU A 135 -17.25 -20.52 19.82
C GLU A 135 -16.46 -20.45 18.51
N ARG A 136 -15.11 -20.36 18.59
CA ARG A 136 -14.19 -20.05 17.46
C ARG A 136 -14.46 -20.82 16.15
N ASP A 137 -15.12 -21.96 16.22
CA ASP A 137 -15.35 -22.87 15.08
C ASP A 137 -16.81 -22.83 14.53
N CYS A 138 -17.74 -22.11 15.17
CA CYS A 138 -19.18 -22.11 14.87
C CYS A 138 -19.70 -20.79 14.27
N GLY A 139 -18.82 -19.86 13.91
CA GLY A 139 -19.22 -18.61 13.27
C GLY A 139 -19.91 -18.81 11.91
N PRO A 140 -20.63 -17.79 11.41
CA PRO A 140 -21.28 -17.83 10.11
C PRO A 140 -20.25 -18.12 9.01
N ILE A 141 -20.61 -19.00 8.07
CA ILE A 141 -19.76 -19.32 6.91
C ILE A 141 -20.47 -18.93 5.63
N SER A 142 -19.71 -18.53 4.61
CA SER A 142 -20.31 -18.34 3.28
C SER A 142 -20.77 -19.68 2.70
N TYR A 143 -21.89 -19.68 1.97
CA TYR A 143 -22.41 -20.88 1.30
C TYR A 143 -21.36 -21.53 0.39
N SER A 144 -20.56 -20.72 -0.31
CA SER A 144 -19.45 -21.21 -1.13
C SER A 144 -18.38 -21.93 -0.31
N ALA A 145 -18.01 -21.40 0.85
CA ALA A 145 -17.04 -22.04 1.72
C ALA A 145 -17.59 -23.35 2.29
N GLY A 146 -18.86 -23.38 2.68
CA GLY A 146 -19.52 -24.60 3.14
C GLY A 146 -19.56 -25.67 2.05
N TYR A 147 -19.94 -25.29 0.83
CA TYR A 147 -19.98 -26.18 -0.32
C TYR A 147 -18.59 -26.76 -0.63
N GLU A 148 -17.54 -25.94 -0.58
CA GLU A 148 -16.17 -26.43 -0.76
C GLU A 148 -15.74 -27.46 0.28
N TYR A 149 -16.09 -27.28 1.56
CA TYR A 149 -15.76 -28.25 2.61
C TYR A 149 -16.50 -29.57 2.40
N CYS A 150 -17.81 -29.51 2.11
CA CYS A 150 -18.62 -30.69 1.82
C CYS A 150 -18.10 -31.44 0.58
N MET A 151 -17.77 -30.72 -0.50
CA MET A 151 -17.16 -31.30 -1.72
C MET A 151 -15.80 -31.95 -1.46
N LYS A 152 -14.96 -31.36 -0.60
CA LYS A 152 -13.63 -31.92 -0.29
C LYS A 152 -13.76 -33.21 0.50
N ALA A 153 -14.68 -33.28 1.47
CA ALA A 153 -14.96 -34.49 2.23
C ALA A 153 -15.65 -35.56 1.37
N SER A 154 -16.64 -35.18 0.54
CA SER A 154 -17.37 -36.09 -0.33
C SER A 154 -16.44 -36.84 -1.27
N ARG A 155 -15.48 -36.14 -1.91
CA ARG A 155 -14.52 -36.76 -2.83
C ARG A 155 -13.68 -37.87 -2.19
N VAL A 156 -13.39 -37.76 -0.90
CA VAL A 156 -12.65 -38.82 -0.19
C VAL A 156 -13.60 -39.96 0.19
N LEU A 157 -14.80 -39.61 0.67
CA LEU A 157 -15.82 -40.59 1.05
C LEU A 157 -16.33 -41.40 -0.14
N ASP A 158 -16.53 -40.79 -1.30
CA ASP A 158 -16.95 -41.46 -2.54
C ASP A 158 -15.97 -42.56 -2.93
N VAL A 159 -14.67 -42.27 -2.89
CA VAL A 159 -13.62 -43.24 -3.16
C VAL A 159 -13.53 -44.29 -2.05
N ALA A 160 -13.60 -43.88 -0.78
CA ALA A 160 -13.50 -44.79 0.36
C ALA A 160 -14.68 -45.78 0.45
N LEU A 161 -15.87 -45.36 0.01
CA LEU A 161 -17.10 -46.16 0.01
C LEU A 161 -17.36 -46.87 -1.32
N GLY A 162 -16.51 -46.66 -2.34
CA GLY A 162 -16.70 -47.24 -3.68
C GLY A 162 -17.95 -46.72 -4.40
N ARG A 163 -18.37 -45.48 -4.14
CA ARG A 163 -19.57 -44.88 -4.74
C ARG A 163 -19.20 -44.09 -5.99
N HIS A 164 -19.93 -44.33 -7.09
CA HIS A 164 -19.73 -43.61 -8.36
C HIS A 164 -20.67 -42.41 -8.54
N ASP A 165 -21.83 -42.40 -7.86
CA ASP A 165 -22.87 -41.37 -8.07
C ASP A 165 -22.62 -40.05 -7.33
N GLY A 166 -21.57 -39.98 -6.48
CA GLY A 166 -21.17 -38.78 -5.73
C GLY A 166 -22.07 -38.45 -4.54
N LEU A 167 -21.51 -38.41 -3.33
CA LEU A 167 -22.24 -38.23 -2.07
C LEU A 167 -23.01 -36.90 -2.00
N MET A 168 -22.54 -35.89 -2.71
CA MET A 168 -23.16 -34.56 -2.78
C MET A 168 -24.55 -34.59 -3.43
N VAL A 169 -24.84 -35.59 -4.28
CA VAL A 169 -26.17 -35.75 -4.91
C VAL A 169 -27.26 -36.06 -3.88
N LEU A 170 -26.89 -36.72 -2.77
CA LEU A 170 -27.81 -37.07 -1.68
C LEU A 170 -28.13 -35.88 -0.75
N THR A 171 -27.41 -34.76 -0.91
CA THR A 171 -27.52 -33.60 -0.02
C THR A 171 -28.45 -32.53 -0.60
N LYS A 172 -28.96 -31.64 0.26
CA LYS A 172 -29.66 -30.41 -0.16
C LYS A 172 -28.69 -29.33 -0.67
N MET A 173 -27.39 -29.53 -0.48
CA MET A 173 -26.39 -28.54 -0.85
C MET A 173 -26.15 -28.57 -2.36
N ARG A 174 -26.42 -27.44 -3.02
CA ARG A 174 -26.27 -27.29 -4.47
C ARG A 174 -25.00 -26.49 -4.77
N PRO A 175 -24.37 -26.70 -5.93
CA PRO A 175 -23.30 -25.81 -6.37
C PRO A 175 -23.82 -24.38 -6.38
N PRO A 176 -23.05 -23.39 -5.87
CA PRO A 176 -23.47 -22.00 -5.89
C PRO A 176 -23.79 -21.60 -7.33
N ARG A 177 -25.01 -21.07 -7.56
CA ARG A 177 -25.47 -20.67 -8.90
C ARG A 177 -24.45 -19.69 -9.51
N GLN A 178 -23.88 -20.04 -10.66
CA GLN A 178 -23.37 -19.04 -11.58
C GLN A 178 -24.55 -18.13 -11.94
N HIS A 179 -24.42 -16.83 -11.71
CA HIS A 179 -25.48 -15.87 -12.02
C HIS A 179 -25.74 -15.88 -13.54
N GLN A 180 -26.79 -16.56 -13.98
CA GLN A 180 -27.53 -16.15 -15.17
C GLN A 180 -28.23 -14.84 -14.80
N SER A 181 -27.88 -13.77 -15.50
CA SER A 181 -28.54 -12.48 -15.43
C SER A 181 -30.00 -12.64 -15.90
N ASN A 182 -30.94 -12.23 -15.06
CA ASN A 182 -32.34 -12.04 -15.43
C ASN A 182 -32.41 -10.95 -16.51
N VAL A 183 -32.65 -11.34 -17.76
CA VAL A 183 -33.21 -10.47 -18.80
C VAL A 183 -34.70 -10.76 -18.90
N GLY A 184 -35.50 -9.71 -18.84
CA GLY A 184 -36.96 -9.77 -18.73
C GLY A 184 -37.65 -10.50 -19.88
N LYS A 185 -38.74 -11.17 -19.55
CA LYS A 185 -39.74 -11.67 -20.52
C LYS A 185 -40.61 -10.51 -21.03
N PRO A 186 -40.89 -10.42 -22.34
CA PRO A 186 -42.19 -10.04 -22.85
C PRO A 186 -43.06 -11.28 -23.13
N LYS A 187 -44.38 -11.12 -23.01
CA LYS A 187 -45.44 -12.06 -23.40
C LYS A 187 -45.66 -12.01 -24.92
N HIS A 188 -45.81 -13.15 -25.60
CA HIS A 188 -47.10 -13.72 -26.07
C HIS A 188 -46.88 -14.92 -27.01
N ASP A 189 -47.75 -15.91 -26.82
CA ASP A 189 -48.25 -16.99 -27.68
C ASP A 189 -47.59 -17.32 -29.03
N SER A 190 -47.26 -18.60 -29.20
CA SER A 190 -47.99 -19.45 -30.15
C SER A 190 -47.74 -20.94 -29.88
N THR A 191 -48.84 -21.69 -29.88
CA THR A 191 -48.97 -23.12 -29.70
C THR A 191 -48.60 -23.85 -30.99
N THR A 192 -47.76 -24.88 -30.93
CA THR A 192 -47.85 -26.05 -31.82
C THR A 192 -47.27 -27.28 -31.12
N HIS A 193 -48.12 -28.30 -30.99
CA HIS A 193 -47.75 -29.69 -30.70
C HIS A 193 -46.75 -30.23 -31.73
N ILE A 194 -45.89 -31.18 -31.34
CA ILE A 194 -45.65 -32.48 -32.01
C ILE A 194 -44.55 -33.27 -31.27
N THR A 195 -44.96 -34.48 -30.87
CA THR A 195 -44.28 -35.77 -30.59
C THR A 195 -42.83 -35.89 -30.10
N THR A 196 -42.71 -36.72 -29.06
CA THR A 196 -41.65 -37.67 -28.73
C THR A 196 -40.77 -38.15 -29.89
N GLU A 197 -39.45 -38.13 -29.69
CA GLU A 197 -38.57 -39.23 -30.11
C GLU A 197 -37.23 -39.22 -29.35
N ARG A 198 -36.94 -40.40 -28.79
CA ARG A 198 -35.62 -40.80 -28.27
C ARG A 198 -34.76 -41.10 -29.48
N GLU A 199 -33.69 -40.35 -29.71
CA GLU A 199 -32.60 -40.84 -30.54
C GLU A 199 -31.23 -40.56 -29.92
N SER A 200 -30.56 -41.67 -29.67
CA SER A 200 -29.14 -41.83 -29.39
C SER A 200 -28.32 -41.20 -30.51
N ILE A 201 -27.52 -40.17 -30.22
CA ILE A 201 -26.52 -39.68 -31.16
C ILE A 201 -25.16 -40.21 -30.77
N ALA A 202 -24.70 -41.12 -31.63
CA ALA A 202 -23.38 -41.72 -31.65
C ALA A 202 -22.28 -40.66 -31.62
N ILE A 203 -21.21 -40.97 -30.86
CA ILE A 203 -19.94 -40.25 -30.89
C ILE A 203 -19.33 -40.46 -32.28
N VAL A 204 -19.60 -39.55 -33.21
CA VAL A 204 -18.83 -39.40 -34.43
C VAL A 204 -17.46 -38.87 -34.01
N ARG A 205 -16.45 -39.74 -34.07
CA ARG A 205 -15.04 -39.34 -34.08
C ARG A 205 -14.77 -38.58 -35.37
N THR A 206 -15.04 -37.27 -35.36
CA THR A 206 -14.47 -36.38 -36.36
C THR A 206 -13.02 -36.15 -35.97
N GLN A 207 -12.10 -36.76 -36.73
CA GLN A 207 -10.70 -36.38 -36.72
C GLN A 207 -10.62 -34.89 -37.09
N CYS A 208 -10.42 -34.02 -36.10
CA CYS A 208 -10.08 -32.62 -36.35
C CYS A 208 -8.58 -32.54 -36.62
N ASN A 209 -8.24 -32.11 -37.84
CA ASN A 209 -6.90 -31.74 -38.26
C ASN A 209 -6.28 -30.73 -37.28
N HIS A 210 -5.13 -31.09 -36.73
CA HIS A 210 -4.27 -30.22 -35.92
C HIS A 210 -3.59 -29.18 -36.81
N GLU A 211 -4.20 -28.01 -36.99
CA GLU A 211 -3.45 -26.79 -37.35
C GLU A 211 -2.90 -26.18 -36.05
N SER A 212 -1.59 -25.97 -35.99
CA SER A 212 -0.85 -25.64 -34.77
C SER A 212 -1.20 -24.26 -34.21
N ILE A 213 -1.59 -24.19 -32.93
CA ILE A 213 -1.63 -22.94 -32.17
C ILE A 213 -0.18 -22.42 -32.03
N PRO A 214 0.11 -21.15 -32.34
CA PRO A 214 1.45 -20.59 -32.16
C PRO A 214 1.84 -20.57 -30.67
N ASP A 215 3.13 -20.75 -30.38
CA ASP A 215 3.65 -20.65 -29.02
C ASP A 215 3.75 -19.18 -28.58
N LEU A 216 2.77 -18.71 -27.80
CA LEU A 216 2.73 -17.34 -27.29
C LEU A 216 3.38 -17.21 -25.91
N THR A 217 4.48 -17.94 -25.69
CA THR A 217 5.33 -17.75 -24.51
C THR A 217 6.31 -16.59 -24.73
N VAL A 218 6.39 -15.68 -23.75
CA VAL A 218 7.39 -14.61 -23.75
C VAL A 218 8.59 -15.10 -22.94
N SER A 219 9.64 -15.52 -23.65
CA SER A 219 10.90 -15.97 -23.07
C SER A 219 11.92 -14.83 -23.10
N SER A 220 12.49 -14.49 -21.93
CA SER A 220 13.71 -13.69 -21.88
C SER A 220 14.77 -14.45 -21.11
N SER A 221 16.01 -14.43 -21.62
CA SER A 221 17.18 -15.01 -20.97
C SER A 221 17.39 -14.45 -19.55
N ALA A 222 16.89 -13.24 -19.26
CA ALA A 222 16.90 -12.63 -17.92
C ALA A 222 15.73 -13.06 -17.00
N LEU A 223 14.65 -13.65 -17.54
CA LEU A 223 13.51 -14.14 -16.77
C LEU A 223 13.70 -15.57 -16.23
N ALA A 224 14.47 -16.39 -16.94
CA ALA A 224 14.57 -17.84 -16.70
C ALA A 224 15.09 -18.24 -15.31
N GLU A 225 15.93 -17.43 -14.67
CA GLU A 225 16.50 -17.76 -13.35
C GLU A 225 15.61 -17.41 -12.15
N LYS A 226 14.61 -16.52 -12.32
CA LYS A 226 13.83 -15.95 -11.19
C LYS A 226 12.31 -15.96 -11.35
N TYR A 227 11.76 -16.12 -12.57
CA TYR A 227 10.33 -16.02 -12.83
C TYR A 227 9.84 -17.15 -13.76
N GLU A 228 8.63 -17.69 -13.53
CA GLU A 228 7.98 -18.60 -14.48
C GLU A 228 7.77 -17.87 -15.83
N PRO A 229 8.06 -18.53 -16.98
CA PRO A 229 7.88 -17.93 -18.30
C PRO A 229 6.41 -17.53 -18.51
N LEU A 230 6.22 -16.35 -19.11
CA LEU A 230 4.90 -15.75 -19.24
C LEU A 230 4.17 -16.34 -20.44
N ASN A 231 3.09 -17.08 -20.22
CA ASN A 231 2.32 -17.72 -21.29
C ASN A 231 1.00 -16.99 -21.57
N LEU A 232 0.83 -16.45 -22.79
CA LEU A 232 -0.40 -15.76 -23.24
C LEU A 232 -1.46 -16.68 -23.83
N ASN A 233 -1.17 -17.96 -24.09
CA ASN A 233 -2.14 -18.95 -24.61
C ASN A 233 -3.37 -19.04 -23.71
N ILE A 234 -3.23 -18.74 -22.43
CA ILE A 234 -4.31 -18.68 -21.43
C ILE A 234 -5.47 -17.76 -21.86
N LEU A 235 -5.20 -16.69 -22.61
CA LEU A 235 -6.22 -15.73 -23.04
C LEU A 235 -7.10 -16.25 -24.19
N LEU A 236 -6.66 -17.31 -24.88
CA LEU A 236 -7.39 -17.95 -25.98
C LEU A 236 -8.53 -18.84 -25.49
N TYR A 237 -8.54 -19.24 -24.22
CA TYR A 237 -9.56 -20.16 -23.67
C TYR A 237 -10.62 -19.41 -22.86
N LEU A 238 -11.89 -19.79 -23.04
CA LEU A 238 -13.00 -19.24 -22.26
C LEU A 238 -12.83 -19.57 -20.77
N GLY A 239 -12.79 -18.56 -19.91
CA GLY A 239 -12.58 -18.74 -18.47
C GLY A 239 -11.13 -19.02 -18.06
N GLY A 240 -10.20 -19.17 -19.02
CA GLY A 240 -8.76 -19.34 -18.75
C GLY A 240 -8.17 -18.14 -18.01
N SER A 241 -8.67 -16.94 -18.32
CA SER A 241 -8.25 -15.69 -17.66
C SER A 241 -8.60 -15.63 -16.18
N ALA A 242 -9.72 -16.24 -15.77
CA ALA A 242 -10.17 -16.32 -14.38
C ALA A 242 -9.56 -17.49 -13.59
N ALA A 243 -9.07 -18.53 -14.27
CA ALA A 243 -8.49 -19.72 -13.65
C ALA A 243 -7.16 -19.43 -12.91
N ALA A 244 -6.87 -20.14 -11.81
CA ALA A 244 -5.66 -19.87 -11.01
C ALA A 244 -4.37 -20.12 -11.82
N ALA A 245 -3.47 -19.14 -11.92
CA ALA A 245 -2.27 -19.16 -12.79
C ALA A 245 -1.46 -20.48 -12.76
N ARG A 246 -1.31 -21.11 -11.59
CA ARG A 246 -0.58 -22.38 -11.41
C ARG A 246 -1.29 -23.63 -11.93
N LYS A 247 -2.60 -23.55 -12.16
CA LYS A 247 -3.45 -24.67 -12.60
C LYS A 247 -3.89 -24.53 -14.06
N VAL A 248 -3.77 -23.34 -14.64
CA VAL A 248 -4.31 -23.10 -15.98
C VAL A 248 -3.61 -23.95 -17.02
N GLN A 249 -2.28 -24.07 -16.96
CA GLN A 249 -1.54 -24.86 -17.95
C GLN A 249 -1.90 -26.34 -17.91
N SER A 250 -2.08 -26.92 -16.72
CA SER A 250 -2.53 -28.30 -16.58
C SER A 250 -3.99 -28.47 -16.98
N GLN A 251 -4.85 -27.48 -16.73
CA GLN A 251 -6.25 -27.50 -17.19
C GLN A 251 -6.39 -27.41 -18.71
N ILE A 252 -5.50 -26.66 -19.38
CA ILE A 252 -5.40 -26.64 -20.85
C ILE A 252 -4.94 -28.01 -21.36
N ALA A 253 -3.89 -28.59 -20.76
CA ALA A 253 -3.36 -29.89 -21.17
C ALA A 253 -4.37 -31.05 -20.97
N ILE A 254 -5.21 -30.97 -19.94
CA ILE A 254 -6.26 -31.96 -19.63
C ILE A 254 -7.56 -31.68 -20.44
N GLY A 255 -7.64 -30.56 -21.17
CA GLY A 255 -8.79 -30.21 -22.01
C GLY A 255 -10.00 -29.65 -21.25
N VAL A 256 -9.85 -29.29 -19.96
CA VAL A 256 -10.94 -28.83 -19.08
C VAL A 256 -11.50 -27.47 -19.52
N LEU A 257 -10.68 -26.64 -20.16
CA LEU A 257 -11.07 -25.29 -20.61
C LEU A 257 -11.66 -25.26 -22.03
N GLY A 258 -11.87 -26.43 -22.65
CA GLY A 258 -12.42 -26.55 -23.99
C GLY A 258 -11.45 -26.18 -25.11
N LEU A 259 -11.99 -25.96 -26.30
CA LEU A 259 -11.21 -25.57 -27.49
C LEU A 259 -10.77 -24.10 -27.42
N PRO A 260 -9.61 -23.74 -28.00
CA PRO A 260 -9.17 -22.36 -28.09
C PRO A 260 -10.10 -21.55 -29.01
N LEU A 261 -10.47 -20.35 -28.57
CA LEU A 261 -11.27 -19.40 -29.35
C LEU A 261 -10.36 -18.70 -30.37
N ARG A 262 -10.48 -19.09 -31.64
CA ARG A 262 -9.67 -18.55 -32.75
C ARG A 262 -9.89 -17.04 -32.95
N ASP A 263 -11.08 -16.54 -32.67
CA ASP A 263 -11.45 -15.12 -32.78
C ASP A 263 -10.58 -14.18 -31.93
N ARG A 264 -9.88 -14.71 -30.91
CA ARG A 264 -8.99 -13.96 -30.03
C ARG A 264 -7.54 -13.94 -30.52
N LEU A 265 -7.18 -14.81 -31.45
CA LEU A 265 -5.81 -15.14 -31.80
C LEU A 265 -5.04 -13.92 -32.31
N ASP A 266 -5.60 -13.20 -33.28
CA ASP A 266 -4.95 -12.03 -33.88
C ASP A 266 -4.60 -10.95 -32.86
N VAL A 267 -5.52 -10.68 -31.93
CA VAL A 267 -5.34 -9.68 -30.88
C VAL A 267 -4.31 -10.15 -29.85
N VAL A 268 -4.35 -11.42 -29.45
CA VAL A 268 -3.39 -11.98 -28.47
C VAL A 268 -1.99 -12.07 -29.08
N CYS A 269 -1.85 -12.43 -30.35
CA CYS A 269 -0.59 -12.40 -31.08
C CYS A 269 0.01 -10.98 -31.10
N SER A 270 -0.81 -9.97 -31.39
CA SER A 270 -0.38 -8.56 -31.36
C SER A 270 0.10 -8.13 -29.97
N PHE A 271 -0.54 -8.59 -28.89
CA PHE A 271 -0.08 -8.33 -27.52
C PHE A 271 1.21 -9.09 -27.17
N HIS A 272 1.38 -10.31 -27.68
CA HIS A 272 2.59 -11.09 -27.48
C HIS A 272 3.80 -10.43 -28.14
N GLU A 273 3.64 -9.95 -29.37
CA GLU A 273 4.69 -9.23 -30.10
C GLU A 273 5.12 -7.97 -29.32
N GLU A 274 4.17 -7.13 -28.89
CA GLU A 274 4.47 -5.90 -28.14
C GLU A 274 5.08 -6.17 -26.74
N LEU A 275 4.70 -7.26 -26.08
CA LEU A 275 5.34 -7.64 -24.81
C LEU A 275 6.75 -8.20 -25.03
N SER A 276 6.98 -8.88 -26.15
CA SER A 276 8.30 -9.40 -26.53
C SER A 276 9.25 -8.25 -26.91
N THR A 277 8.81 -7.27 -27.69
CA THR A 277 9.60 -6.08 -28.04
C THR A 277 10.04 -5.30 -26.80
N ARG A 278 9.13 -5.05 -25.85
CA ARG A 278 9.46 -4.39 -24.58
C ARG A 278 10.46 -5.17 -23.74
N THR A 279 10.36 -6.50 -23.77
CA THR A 279 11.30 -7.37 -23.07
C THR A 279 12.72 -7.23 -23.66
N VAL A 280 12.83 -7.18 -24.99
CA VAL A 280 14.11 -6.94 -25.70
C VAL A 280 14.63 -5.53 -25.42
N ALA A 281 13.75 -4.53 -25.31
CA ALA A 281 14.10 -3.15 -24.95
C ALA A 281 14.55 -2.95 -23.49
N GLY A 282 14.55 -4.02 -22.66
CA GLY A 282 15.05 -3.98 -21.29
C GLY A 282 14.03 -3.57 -20.23
N ASP A 283 12.73 -3.63 -20.51
CA ASP A 283 11.70 -3.37 -19.50
C ASP A 283 11.79 -4.36 -18.32
N SER A 284 11.51 -3.86 -17.11
CA SER A 284 11.57 -4.70 -15.91
C SER A 284 10.58 -5.89 -15.98
N PRO A 285 11.00 -7.10 -15.55
CA PRO A 285 10.13 -8.29 -15.41
C PRO A 285 8.82 -8.03 -14.66
N HIS A 286 8.89 -7.15 -13.65
CA HIS A 286 7.74 -6.80 -12.83
C HIS A 286 6.68 -6.02 -13.61
N SER A 287 7.08 -5.16 -14.54
CA SER A 287 6.18 -4.36 -15.37
C SER A 287 5.44 -5.26 -16.36
N ILE A 288 6.15 -6.19 -17.00
CA ILE A 288 5.58 -7.20 -17.89
C ILE A 288 4.55 -8.09 -17.14
N ALA A 289 4.89 -8.55 -15.93
CA ALA A 289 3.96 -9.33 -15.11
C ALA A 289 2.70 -8.53 -14.70
N ASN A 290 2.83 -7.21 -14.50
CA ASN A 290 1.68 -6.34 -14.23
C ASN A 290 0.80 -6.12 -15.47
N ASN A 291 1.40 -6.03 -16.67
CA ASN A 291 0.67 -5.99 -17.93
C ASN A 291 -0.19 -7.25 -18.10
N MET A 292 0.37 -8.44 -17.88
CA MET A 292 -0.37 -9.70 -17.93
C MET A 292 -1.53 -9.73 -16.93
N LYS A 293 -1.31 -9.30 -15.69
CA LYS A 293 -2.39 -9.23 -14.69
C LYS A 293 -3.51 -8.30 -15.13
N ALA A 294 -3.20 -7.21 -15.83
CA ALA A 294 -4.19 -6.29 -16.36
C ALA A 294 -4.96 -6.89 -17.54
N LEU A 295 -4.28 -7.56 -18.48
CA LEU A 295 -4.90 -8.29 -19.60
C LEU A 295 -5.87 -9.37 -19.12
N ARG A 296 -5.46 -10.18 -18.14
CA ARG A 296 -6.35 -11.21 -17.56
C ARG A 296 -7.61 -10.64 -16.93
N LYS A 297 -7.59 -9.39 -16.44
CA LYS A 297 -8.78 -8.74 -15.87
C LYS A 297 -9.78 -8.30 -16.94
N ILE A 298 -9.32 -7.77 -18.07
CA ILE A 298 -10.23 -7.40 -19.17
C ILE A 298 -10.77 -8.64 -19.87
N TYR A 299 -9.95 -9.67 -20.13
CA TYR A 299 -10.44 -10.93 -20.71
C TYR A 299 -11.37 -11.67 -19.75
N GLY A 300 -11.08 -11.69 -18.44
CA GLY A 300 -12.00 -12.25 -17.45
C GLY A 300 -13.33 -11.51 -17.38
N PHE A 301 -13.33 -10.18 -17.53
CA PHE A 301 -14.56 -9.39 -17.63
C PHE A 301 -15.33 -9.68 -18.93
N ALA A 302 -14.63 -9.79 -20.06
CA ALA A 302 -15.23 -10.13 -21.33
C ALA A 302 -15.88 -11.52 -21.30
N ASP A 303 -15.19 -12.51 -20.72
CA ASP A 303 -15.71 -13.87 -20.50
C ASP A 303 -16.98 -13.85 -19.62
N GLU A 304 -16.99 -13.07 -18.54
CA GLU A 304 -18.12 -12.96 -17.62
C GLU A 304 -19.37 -12.31 -18.26
N HIS A 305 -19.17 -11.38 -19.19
CA HIS A 305 -20.25 -10.64 -19.86
C HIS A 305 -20.55 -11.14 -21.27
N GLY A 306 -19.89 -12.22 -21.71
CA GLY A 306 -20.04 -12.76 -23.07
C GLY A 306 -19.64 -11.78 -24.18
N LEU A 307 -18.71 -10.86 -23.91
CA LEU A 307 -18.28 -9.85 -24.88
C LEU A 307 -17.20 -10.38 -25.83
N PRO A 308 -17.30 -10.09 -27.14
CA PRO A 308 -16.29 -10.51 -28.11
C PRO A 308 -14.95 -9.78 -27.90
N MET A 309 -13.86 -10.52 -28.10
CA MET A 309 -12.47 -10.05 -28.02
C MET A 309 -11.75 -10.18 -29.37
N THR A 310 -12.43 -9.70 -30.42
CA THR A 310 -11.90 -9.58 -31.79
C THR A 310 -11.30 -8.20 -32.02
N ARG A 311 -10.54 -8.03 -33.12
CA ARG A 311 -9.92 -6.74 -33.49
C ARG A 311 -10.95 -5.61 -33.60
N ASP A 312 -12.13 -5.90 -34.13
CA ASP A 312 -13.19 -4.91 -34.35
C ASP A 312 -13.97 -4.58 -33.07
N ALA A 313 -14.14 -5.55 -32.16
CA ALA A 313 -14.98 -5.38 -30.97
C ALA A 313 -14.22 -4.99 -29.69
N ILE A 314 -12.90 -5.17 -29.66
CA ILE A 314 -12.10 -4.93 -28.44
C ILE A 314 -12.21 -3.50 -27.92
N VAL A 315 -12.44 -2.51 -28.78
CA VAL A 315 -12.65 -1.12 -28.37
C VAL A 315 -13.92 -0.98 -27.52
N GLY A 316 -15.03 -1.55 -27.98
CA GLY A 316 -16.30 -1.55 -27.25
C GLY A 316 -16.20 -2.32 -25.93
N THR A 317 -15.53 -3.47 -25.95
CA THR A 317 -15.27 -4.29 -24.74
C THR A 317 -14.40 -3.53 -23.73
N TYR A 318 -13.37 -2.81 -24.20
CA TYR A 318 -12.53 -1.96 -23.36
C TYR A 318 -13.32 -0.81 -22.72
N CYS A 319 -14.15 -0.07 -23.49
CA CYS A 319 -14.97 1.01 -22.94
C CYS A 319 -15.96 0.49 -21.88
N SER A 320 -16.61 -0.64 -22.13
CA SER A 320 -17.51 -1.30 -21.17
C SER A 320 -16.77 -1.73 -19.89
N TRP A 321 -15.56 -2.27 -20.03
CA TRP A 321 -14.72 -2.63 -18.89
C TRP A 321 -14.29 -1.41 -18.08
N ILE A 322 -13.87 -0.32 -18.72
CA ILE A 322 -13.51 0.92 -18.02
C ILE A 322 -14.71 1.53 -17.29
N ASN A 323 -15.90 1.49 -17.89
CA ASN A 323 -17.13 1.94 -17.23
C ASN A 323 -17.44 1.09 -15.98
N SER A 324 -17.20 -0.23 -16.02
CA SER A 324 -17.35 -1.07 -14.82
C SER A 324 -16.31 -0.74 -13.74
N LEU A 325 -15.06 -0.43 -14.11
CA LEU A 325 -14.04 0.03 -13.16
C LEU A 325 -14.42 1.39 -12.56
N LEU A 326 -14.91 2.34 -13.37
CA LEU A 326 -15.40 3.64 -12.92
C LEU A 326 -16.57 3.50 -11.96
N HIS A 327 -17.55 2.66 -12.28
CA HIS A 327 -18.66 2.34 -11.39
C HIS A 327 -18.14 1.85 -10.02
N ARG A 328 -17.17 0.92 -10.02
CA ARG A 328 -16.53 0.41 -8.79
C ARG A 328 -15.77 1.45 -7.98
N THR A 329 -15.33 2.56 -8.58
CA THR A 329 -14.72 3.67 -7.82
C THR A 329 -15.75 4.51 -7.07
N ARG A 330 -17.00 4.52 -7.56
CA ARG A 330 -18.13 5.31 -7.03
C ARG A 330 -18.95 4.56 -5.98
N ILE A 331 -18.83 3.23 -5.88
CA ILE A 331 -19.52 2.43 -4.85
C ILE A 331 -19.08 2.86 -3.43
N SER A 332 -20.06 3.16 -2.58
CA SER A 332 -19.86 3.53 -1.16
C SER A 332 -19.38 2.35 -0.31
N THR A 333 -18.46 2.62 0.61
CA THR A 333 -17.83 1.65 1.53
C THR A 333 -18.84 0.86 2.36
N LYS A 334 -20.03 1.42 2.62
CA LYS A 334 -21.08 0.76 3.43
C LYS A 334 -21.77 -0.41 2.71
N ILE A 335 -21.75 -0.45 1.37
CA ILE A 335 -22.42 -1.51 0.58
C ILE A 335 -21.44 -2.67 0.30
N SER A 336 -20.15 -2.37 0.15
CA SER A 336 -19.11 -3.34 -0.22
C SER A 336 -18.77 -4.35 0.89
N GLN A 337 -19.14 -4.11 2.14
CA GLN A 337 -18.92 -5.07 3.25
C GLN A 337 -20.06 -6.09 3.40
N LYS A 338 -21.24 -5.82 2.82
CA LYS A 338 -22.43 -6.70 2.93
C LYS A 338 -22.40 -7.91 2.00
N ASN A 339 -21.71 -7.82 0.87
CA ASN A 339 -21.63 -8.91 -0.11
C ASN A 339 -20.20 -9.45 -0.09
N GLY A 340 -19.98 -10.59 0.56
CA GLY A 340 -18.68 -11.27 0.72
C GLY A 340 -18.01 -11.77 -0.56
N GLN A 341 -18.13 -11.06 -1.69
CA GLN A 341 -17.40 -11.29 -2.92
C GLN A 341 -16.28 -10.25 -3.08
N ASN A 342 -15.04 -10.71 -3.04
CA ASN A 342 -13.83 -9.89 -3.25
C ASN A 342 -13.78 -9.17 -4.63
N SER A 343 -14.60 -9.59 -5.61
CA SER A 343 -14.62 -9.02 -6.98
C SER A 343 -15.20 -7.61 -7.06
N ASN A 344 -16.14 -7.25 -6.18
CA ASN A 344 -16.86 -5.96 -6.19
C ASN A 344 -16.40 -4.98 -5.10
N SER A 345 -15.19 -5.18 -4.56
CA SER A 345 -14.58 -4.23 -3.63
C SER A 345 -14.35 -2.86 -4.28
N ARG A 346 -14.58 -1.80 -3.49
CA ARG A 346 -14.34 -0.40 -3.90
C ARG A 346 -12.92 -0.26 -4.44
N LEU A 347 -12.81 0.17 -5.69
CA LEU A 347 -11.52 0.39 -6.33
C LEU A 347 -11.08 1.84 -6.13
N LYS A 348 -9.81 2.07 -5.78
CA LYS A 348 -9.25 3.44 -5.78
C LYS A 348 -9.20 3.95 -7.22
N ASN A 349 -9.59 5.19 -7.46
CA ASN A 349 -9.52 5.79 -8.81
C ASN A 349 -8.11 5.70 -9.42
N SER A 350 -7.06 5.88 -8.60
CA SER A 350 -5.67 5.69 -9.06
C SER A 350 -5.40 4.29 -9.61
N THR A 351 -5.96 3.26 -8.99
CA THR A 351 -5.78 1.87 -9.40
C THR A 351 -6.57 1.56 -10.66
N ALA A 352 -7.79 2.09 -10.79
CA ALA A 352 -8.59 2.01 -12.02
C ALA A 352 -7.83 2.66 -13.19
N TYR A 353 -7.28 3.86 -12.98
CA TYR A 353 -6.48 4.58 -13.96
C TYR A 353 -5.22 3.82 -14.39
N THR A 354 -4.51 3.19 -13.45
CA THR A 354 -3.36 2.33 -13.78
C THR A 354 -3.78 1.16 -14.66
N PHE A 355 -4.88 0.45 -14.33
CA PHE A 355 -5.35 -0.65 -15.16
C PHE A 355 -5.77 -0.19 -16.57
N GLY A 356 -6.52 0.91 -16.67
CA GLY A 356 -6.94 1.46 -17.96
C GLY A 356 -5.77 1.90 -18.82
N THR A 357 -4.81 2.65 -18.26
CA THR A 357 -3.62 3.07 -19.02
C THR A 357 -2.72 1.91 -19.45
N THR A 358 -2.56 0.89 -18.60
CA THR A 358 -1.75 -0.29 -18.93
C THR A 358 -2.35 -1.07 -20.10
N VAL A 359 -3.64 -1.41 -20.05
CA VAL A 359 -4.32 -2.14 -21.14
C VAL A 359 -4.48 -1.26 -22.37
N GLY A 360 -4.83 0.01 -22.18
CA GLY A 360 -5.04 0.96 -23.27
C GLY A 360 -3.80 1.16 -24.14
N LYS A 361 -2.60 1.22 -23.54
CA LYS A 361 -1.34 1.27 -24.30
C LYS A 361 -1.14 0.04 -25.19
N LEU A 362 -1.47 -1.16 -24.70
CA LEU A 362 -1.33 -2.39 -25.47
C LEU A 362 -2.36 -2.43 -26.62
N ILE A 363 -3.59 -2.00 -26.37
CA ILE A 363 -4.63 -1.92 -27.41
C ILE A 363 -4.28 -0.88 -28.47
N ASN A 364 -3.72 0.27 -28.09
CA ASN A 364 -3.30 1.28 -29.07
C ASN A 364 -2.27 0.72 -30.05
N VAL A 365 -1.32 -0.09 -29.57
CA VAL A 365 -0.33 -0.74 -30.44
C VAL A 365 -0.98 -1.83 -31.30
N ALA A 366 -1.79 -2.72 -30.71
CA ALA A 366 -2.44 -3.81 -31.45
C ALA A 366 -3.42 -3.33 -32.56
N LEU A 367 -4.00 -2.15 -32.38
CA LEU A 367 -4.92 -1.51 -33.33
C LEU A 367 -4.28 -0.35 -34.12
N GLU A 368 -2.97 -0.13 -33.98
CA GLU A 368 -2.23 0.95 -34.66
C GLU A 368 -2.86 2.34 -34.52
N ARG A 369 -3.38 2.66 -33.32
CA ARG A 369 -4.11 3.91 -33.06
C ARG A 369 -3.16 5.05 -32.75
N HIS A 370 -3.36 6.18 -33.43
CA HIS A 370 -2.67 7.43 -33.12
C HIS A 370 -3.21 8.14 -31.87
N THR A 371 -4.47 7.90 -31.49
CA THR A 371 -5.11 8.49 -30.31
C THR A 371 -5.24 7.45 -29.18
N ASN A 372 -5.00 7.89 -27.94
CA ASN A 372 -5.04 6.96 -26.82
C ASN A 372 -6.48 6.50 -26.54
N ILE A 373 -6.73 5.19 -26.57
CA ILE A 373 -8.06 4.63 -26.31
C ILE A 373 -8.66 5.01 -24.95
N ILE A 374 -7.85 5.40 -23.97
CA ILE A 374 -8.34 5.89 -22.68
C ILE A 374 -9.12 7.21 -22.79
N GLU A 375 -8.85 8.02 -23.82
CA GLU A 375 -9.54 9.29 -24.08
C GLU A 375 -11.01 9.07 -24.51
N LEU A 376 -11.34 7.88 -25.01
CA LEU A 376 -12.72 7.47 -25.30
C LEU A 376 -13.53 7.12 -24.04
N THR A 377 -12.94 7.28 -22.85
CA THR A 377 -13.54 6.87 -21.57
C THR A 377 -13.60 8.04 -20.58
N GLY A 378 -14.55 8.01 -19.64
CA GLY A 378 -14.65 9.01 -18.58
C GLY A 378 -13.58 8.91 -17.48
N LEU A 379 -12.53 8.10 -17.67
CA LEU A 379 -11.54 7.80 -16.63
C LEU A 379 -10.45 8.87 -16.54
N GLN A 380 -10.69 9.84 -15.68
CA GLN A 380 -9.80 11.00 -15.48
C GLN A 380 -8.68 10.71 -14.47
N LYS A 381 -7.47 11.18 -14.79
CA LYS A 381 -6.34 11.18 -13.86
C LYS A 381 -6.63 12.17 -12.73
N LYS A 382 -6.74 11.69 -11.49
CA LYS A 382 -6.85 12.60 -10.34
C LYS A 382 -5.58 13.44 -10.24
N ASN A 383 -5.70 14.77 -10.39
CA ASN A 383 -4.60 15.70 -10.17
C ASN A 383 -4.14 15.57 -8.71
N LYS A 384 -2.90 15.11 -8.55
CA LYS A 384 -2.26 14.89 -7.25
C LYS A 384 -1.44 16.09 -6.77
N ARG A 385 -1.54 17.25 -7.41
CA ARG A 385 -0.84 18.43 -6.91
C ARG A 385 -1.73 19.02 -5.80
N PRO A 386 -1.43 18.81 -4.50
CA PRO A 386 -1.90 19.79 -3.54
C PRO A 386 -1.33 21.14 -3.98
N THR A 387 -2.17 22.18 -3.98
CA THR A 387 -1.73 23.56 -4.11
C THR A 387 -0.69 23.78 -3.01
N ALA A 388 0.55 24.04 -3.39
CA ALA A 388 1.68 24.07 -2.47
C ALA A 388 1.72 25.41 -1.74
N ILE A 389 0.95 25.53 -0.67
CA ILE A 389 0.97 26.70 0.22
C ILE A 389 1.24 26.20 1.64
N GLY A 390 2.47 26.38 2.13
CA GLY A 390 2.84 26.13 3.53
C GLY A 390 4.10 25.28 3.74
N VAL A 391 4.67 25.35 4.95
CA VAL A 391 5.83 24.54 5.42
C VAL A 391 5.51 23.04 5.37
N GLU A 392 4.24 22.67 5.58
CA GLU A 392 3.73 21.30 5.46
C GLU A 392 3.74 20.76 4.02
N ALA A 393 3.83 21.64 3.01
CA ALA A 393 3.97 21.27 1.60
C ALA A 393 5.43 21.01 1.20
N GLU A 394 6.39 21.25 2.10
CA GLU A 394 7.80 20.90 1.87
C GLU A 394 7.92 19.37 1.84
N LYS A 395 8.21 18.81 0.66
CA LYS A 395 8.22 17.36 0.41
C LYS A 395 9.26 16.57 1.22
N GLN A 396 10.08 17.23 2.04
CA GLN A 396 11.02 16.64 2.99
C GLN A 396 11.14 17.52 4.24
N ASN A 397 10.60 17.02 5.36
CA ASN A 397 10.82 17.61 6.67
C ASN A 397 12.16 17.12 7.24
N LEU A 398 13.16 17.99 7.29
CA LEU A 398 14.48 17.67 7.85
C LEU A 398 14.40 17.33 9.34
N SER A 399 13.54 18.01 10.10
CA SER A 399 13.36 17.76 11.54
C SER A 399 12.88 16.33 11.82
N GLU A 400 11.91 15.83 11.04
CA GLU A 400 11.43 14.45 11.15
C GLU A 400 12.51 13.45 10.76
N THR A 401 13.33 13.79 9.74
CA THR A 401 14.44 12.92 9.34
C THR A 401 15.53 12.84 10.41
N PHE A 402 15.84 13.96 11.08
CA PHE A 402 16.77 13.97 12.21
C PHE A 402 16.21 13.23 13.42
N ALA A 403 14.92 13.42 13.75
CA ALA A 403 14.26 12.67 14.82
C ALA A 403 14.31 11.15 14.58
N PHE A 404 14.07 10.72 13.34
CA PHE A 404 14.22 9.33 12.94
C PHE A 404 15.68 8.87 13.06
N GLY A 405 16.66 9.66 12.60
CA GLY A 405 18.08 9.34 12.73
C GLY A 405 18.55 9.18 14.18
N HIS A 406 18.10 10.06 15.09
CA HIS A 406 18.39 9.95 16.52
C HIS A 406 17.79 8.68 17.13
N MET A 407 16.54 8.35 16.78
CA MET A 407 15.91 7.10 17.22
C MET A 407 16.70 5.88 16.74
N LEU A 408 17.15 5.85 15.49
CA LEU A 408 17.98 4.75 14.97
C LEU A 408 19.27 4.60 15.80
N GLN A 409 19.94 5.72 16.08
CA GLN A 409 21.16 5.72 16.89
C GLN A 409 20.89 5.20 18.31
N ASP A 410 19.83 5.67 18.98
CA ASP A 410 19.46 5.23 20.33
C ASP A 410 19.16 3.73 20.38
N VAL A 411 18.51 3.18 19.34
CA VAL A 411 18.29 1.72 19.20
C VAL A 411 19.61 0.97 19.04
N CYS A 412 20.52 1.44 18.18
CA CYS A 412 21.82 0.81 17.98
C CYS A 412 22.68 0.84 19.25
N ASP A 413 22.69 1.96 19.97
CA ASP A 413 23.47 2.15 21.20
C ASP A 413 22.91 1.31 22.36
N ALA A 414 21.58 1.13 22.46
CA ALA A 414 20.97 0.28 23.48
C ALA A 414 21.15 -1.23 23.24
N LEU A 415 21.15 -1.67 21.98
CA LEU A 415 21.23 -3.09 21.59
C LEU A 415 22.67 -3.61 21.50
N THR A 416 23.42 -3.47 22.60
CA THR A 416 24.80 -4.00 22.70
C THR A 416 24.84 -5.53 22.67
N THR A 417 26.04 -6.11 22.47
CA THR A 417 26.25 -7.57 22.53
C THR A 417 25.78 -8.16 23.86
N LYS A 418 26.01 -7.46 24.97
CA LYS A 418 25.55 -7.88 26.30
C LYS A 418 24.03 -7.79 26.42
N THR A 419 23.43 -6.70 25.95
CA THR A 419 21.97 -6.51 25.99
C THR A 419 21.25 -7.61 25.21
N VAL A 420 21.68 -7.87 23.98
CA VAL A 420 21.05 -8.87 23.11
C VAL A 420 21.16 -10.28 23.71
N LYS A 421 22.31 -10.66 24.29
CA LYS A 421 22.54 -12.00 24.85
C LYS A 421 21.91 -12.21 26.23
N PHE A 422 21.98 -11.22 27.12
CA PHE A 422 21.77 -11.44 28.55
C PHE A 422 20.67 -10.58 29.19
N ALA A 423 20.18 -9.53 28.55
CA ALA A 423 19.18 -8.66 29.17
C ALA A 423 17.89 -9.44 29.49
N SER A 424 17.23 -9.08 30.59
CA SER A 424 15.85 -9.50 30.86
C SER A 424 14.92 -8.85 29.85
N LEU A 425 13.90 -9.60 29.43
CA LEU A 425 12.90 -9.13 28.47
C LEU A 425 11.63 -8.71 29.20
N PRO A 426 10.92 -7.68 28.72
CA PRO A 426 11.22 -6.87 27.53
C PRO A 426 12.39 -5.89 27.72
N VAL A 427 13.17 -5.66 26.68
CA VAL A 427 14.26 -4.67 26.69
C VAL A 427 13.66 -3.28 26.48
N LEU A 428 13.91 -2.37 27.42
CA LEU A 428 13.47 -0.98 27.35
C LEU A 428 14.59 -0.11 26.78
N VAL A 429 14.32 0.59 25.68
CA VAL A 429 15.26 1.54 25.06
C VAL A 429 14.76 2.95 25.30
N THR A 430 15.49 3.72 26.10
CA THR A 430 15.19 5.13 26.37
C THR A 430 15.69 5.97 25.20
N LEU A 431 14.79 6.70 24.57
CA LEU A 431 15.07 7.61 23.47
C LEU A 431 15.42 9.01 24.01
N ARG A 432 16.22 9.78 23.25
CA ARG A 432 16.60 11.17 23.60
C ARG A 432 15.42 12.13 23.77
N ASN A 433 14.26 11.80 23.19
CA ASN A 433 13.02 12.56 23.33
C ASN A 433 12.23 12.22 24.61
N GLY A 434 12.82 11.45 25.54
CA GLY A 434 12.22 11.04 26.81
C GLY A 434 11.23 9.88 26.70
N LYS A 435 11.02 9.30 25.52
CA LYS A 435 10.14 8.15 25.31
C LYS A 435 10.88 6.83 25.46
N THR A 436 10.15 5.76 25.70
CA THR A 436 10.73 4.42 25.88
C THR A 436 10.16 3.45 24.87
N LEU A 437 11.03 2.82 24.07
CA LEU A 437 10.64 1.71 23.19
C LEU A 437 10.69 0.39 23.96
N THR A 438 9.66 -0.43 23.76
CA THR A 438 9.57 -1.75 24.41
C THR A 438 9.85 -2.84 23.39
N LEU A 439 11.01 -3.49 23.49
CA LEU A 439 11.43 -4.58 22.62
C LEU A 439 11.08 -5.92 23.26
N ARG A 440 10.17 -6.67 22.63
CA ARG A 440 9.68 -7.97 23.12
C ARG A 440 10.33 -9.12 22.35
N GLU A 441 10.32 -10.30 22.96
CA GLU A 441 10.66 -11.54 22.25
C GLU A 441 9.67 -11.80 21.13
N SER A 442 10.16 -12.41 20.04
CA SER A 442 9.27 -12.92 19.01
C SER A 442 8.72 -14.29 19.40
N VAL A 443 7.41 -14.44 19.28
CA VAL A 443 6.70 -15.71 19.49
C VAL A 443 6.69 -16.58 18.23
N ALA A 444 7.16 -16.06 17.10
CA ALA A 444 6.93 -16.65 15.78
C ALA A 444 7.93 -17.77 15.41
N TRP A 445 9.10 -17.86 16.04
CA TRP A 445 10.15 -18.80 15.66
C TRP A 445 10.75 -19.51 16.87
N THR A 446 10.15 -20.63 17.26
CA THR A 446 10.67 -21.50 18.33
C THR A 446 11.55 -22.63 17.78
N LYS A 447 11.46 -22.93 16.48
CA LYS A 447 12.24 -23.98 15.83
C LYS A 447 13.27 -23.33 14.89
N MET A 448 14.54 -23.47 15.24
CA MET A 448 15.73 -23.32 14.37
C MET A 448 16.22 -21.89 14.05
N ASP A 449 17.00 -21.32 14.97
CA ASP A 449 18.18 -20.50 14.65
C ASP A 449 19.44 -21.35 14.97
N GLN A 450 20.01 -22.01 13.98
CA GLN A 450 21.27 -22.77 14.15
C GLN A 450 22.52 -21.88 13.93
N THR A 451 22.36 -20.65 13.46
CA THR A 451 23.49 -19.84 12.96
C THR A 451 24.06 -18.92 14.04
N SER A 452 23.23 -18.44 14.98
CA SER A 452 23.64 -17.43 15.97
C SER A 452 23.39 -17.82 17.43
N GLY A 453 22.68 -18.92 17.71
CA GLY A 453 22.39 -19.38 19.08
C GLY A 453 21.47 -18.44 19.88
N LEU A 454 20.75 -17.52 19.21
CA LEU A 454 19.93 -16.48 19.85
C LEU A 454 18.52 -16.95 20.23
N GLY A 455 18.03 -18.05 19.65
CA GLY A 455 16.68 -18.56 19.89
C GLY A 455 15.61 -17.49 19.68
N LYS A 456 14.74 -17.25 20.68
CA LYS A 456 13.67 -16.24 20.62
C LYS A 456 14.16 -14.78 20.58
N ARG A 457 15.44 -14.54 20.87
CA ARG A 457 16.06 -13.20 20.93
C ARG A 457 16.55 -12.69 19.56
N TYR A 458 16.39 -13.49 18.50
CA TYR A 458 16.77 -13.09 17.14
C TYR A 458 16.08 -11.78 16.69
N SER A 459 14.89 -11.48 17.21
CA SER A 459 14.17 -10.23 16.91
C SER A 459 14.94 -8.99 17.33
N LEU A 460 15.70 -9.05 18.42
CA LEU A 460 16.56 -7.96 18.88
C LEU A 460 17.76 -7.76 17.96
N ALA A 461 18.38 -8.85 17.48
CA ALA A 461 19.47 -8.78 16.53
C ALA A 461 18.99 -8.20 15.18
N ASN A 462 17.83 -8.65 14.68
CA ASN A 462 17.23 -8.09 13.47
C ASN A 462 16.86 -6.62 13.65
N ALA A 463 16.31 -6.22 14.80
CA ALA A 463 16.01 -4.82 15.10
C ALA A 463 17.24 -3.92 14.97
N ARG A 464 18.38 -4.36 15.52
CA ARG A 464 19.65 -3.65 15.35
C ARG A 464 20.10 -3.64 13.90
N ILE A 465 20.08 -4.77 13.20
CA ILE A 465 20.51 -4.84 11.79
C ILE A 465 19.64 -3.94 10.88
N GLU A 466 18.32 -3.88 11.10
CA GLU A 466 17.42 -2.98 10.36
C GLU A 466 17.78 -1.50 10.58
N ALA A 467 18.11 -1.13 11.83
CA ALA A 467 18.51 0.23 12.18
C ALA A 467 19.88 0.60 11.56
N GLU A 468 20.86 -0.29 11.68
CA GLU A 468 22.21 -0.15 11.12
C GLU A 468 22.17 -0.03 9.58
N LEU A 469 21.34 -0.84 8.91
CA LEU A 469 21.14 -0.75 7.46
C LEU A 469 20.52 0.60 7.05
N SER A 470 19.55 1.09 7.83
CA SER A 470 18.90 2.38 7.56
C SER A 470 19.88 3.55 7.77
N MET A 471 20.69 3.51 8.82
CA MET A 471 21.77 4.46 9.04
C MET A 471 22.80 4.40 7.91
N PHE A 472 23.24 3.22 7.52
CA PHE A 472 24.19 3.02 6.43
C PHE A 472 23.70 3.62 5.10
N ILE A 473 22.42 3.42 4.75
CA ILE A 473 21.82 4.01 3.54
C ILE A 473 21.77 5.55 3.64
N GLY A 474 21.42 6.11 4.81
CA GLY A 474 21.45 7.55 5.02
C GLY A 474 22.87 8.15 4.88
N GLN A 475 23.89 7.39 5.29
CA GLN A 475 25.29 7.83 5.33
C GLN A 475 26.07 7.57 4.04
N THR A 476 25.67 6.60 3.22
CA THR A 476 26.35 6.27 1.95
C THR A 476 25.54 6.67 0.72
N GLY A 477 24.23 6.86 0.86
CA GLY A 477 23.33 7.04 -0.28
C GLY A 477 23.14 5.78 -1.14
N MET A 478 23.66 4.62 -0.72
CA MET A 478 23.57 3.37 -1.47
C MET A 478 22.11 2.91 -1.66
N ASN A 479 21.81 2.22 -2.77
CA ASN A 479 20.47 1.66 -2.97
C ASN A 479 20.24 0.54 -1.93
N LEU A 480 19.02 0.43 -1.39
CA LEU A 480 18.63 -0.64 -0.48
C LEU A 480 18.99 -2.03 -1.03
N ALA A 481 18.75 -2.31 -2.31
CA ALA A 481 19.11 -3.60 -2.90
C ALA A 481 20.63 -3.85 -2.91
N GLN A 482 21.42 -2.82 -3.24
CA GLN A 482 22.89 -2.88 -3.23
C GLN A 482 23.43 -3.06 -1.81
N ALA A 483 22.90 -2.31 -0.84
CA ALA A 483 23.31 -2.39 0.57
C ALA A 483 22.92 -3.74 1.19
N TYR A 484 21.78 -4.31 0.77
CA TYR A 484 21.29 -5.59 1.24
C TYR A 484 22.17 -6.77 0.80
N ASP A 485 22.65 -6.74 -0.45
CA ASP A 485 23.51 -7.78 -1.02
C ASP A 485 25.02 -7.53 -0.78
N LEU A 486 25.37 -6.50 0.00
CA LEU A 486 26.76 -6.12 0.21
C LEU A 486 27.50 -7.15 1.07
N SER A 487 28.61 -7.67 0.56
CA SER A 487 29.48 -8.61 1.26
C SER A 487 30.35 -7.89 2.31
N LEU A 488 30.56 -8.50 3.47
CA LEU A 488 31.60 -8.13 4.41
C LEU A 488 32.97 -8.35 3.77
N ARG A 489 33.78 -7.30 3.69
CA ARG A 489 35.15 -7.32 3.19
C ARG A 489 36.10 -6.73 4.22
N ARG A 490 37.41 -6.81 3.96
CA ARG A 490 38.41 -6.08 4.74
C ARG A 490 38.42 -4.63 4.27
N PHE A 491 37.71 -3.78 4.99
CA PHE A 491 37.58 -2.36 4.68
C PHE A 491 38.85 -1.59 5.07
N PHE A 492 39.31 -0.73 4.17
CA PHE A 492 40.36 0.26 4.43
C PHE A 492 39.82 1.66 4.18
N TYR A 493 40.22 2.63 5.00
CA TYR A 493 39.74 4.01 4.93
C TYR A 493 40.81 4.93 4.34
N THR A 494 40.49 5.60 3.24
CA THR A 494 41.32 6.68 2.67
C THR A 494 40.61 8.02 2.90
N GLY A 495 41.32 9.06 3.34
CA GLY A 495 40.72 10.38 3.55
C GLY A 495 40.24 10.99 2.23
N HIS A 496 39.06 11.61 2.23
CA HIS A 496 38.49 12.29 1.05
C HIS A 496 37.56 13.42 1.48
N HIS A 497 37.85 14.65 1.04
CA HIS A 497 37.14 15.89 1.42
C HIS A 497 36.80 15.97 2.92
N ASP A 498 35.53 15.70 3.28
CA ASP A 498 34.96 15.74 4.64
C ASP A 498 34.65 14.34 5.22
N GLY A 499 35.29 13.29 4.71
CA GLY A 499 34.99 11.91 5.08
C GLY A 499 36.05 10.89 4.71
N TYR A 500 35.62 9.64 4.57
CA TYR A 500 36.47 8.52 4.20
C TYR A 500 35.89 7.78 3.00
N GLN A 501 36.75 7.49 2.03
CA GLN A 501 36.52 6.47 1.01
C GLN A 501 36.81 5.09 1.60
N VAL A 502 35.80 4.23 1.62
CA VAL A 502 35.94 2.85 2.07
C VAL A 502 36.30 1.98 0.87
N ARG A 503 37.50 1.40 0.90
CA ARG A 503 38.08 0.58 -0.17
C ARG A 503 38.17 -0.89 0.26
N ASP A 504 38.19 -1.76 -0.75
CA ASP A 504 38.47 -3.18 -0.56
C ASP A 504 39.99 -3.44 -0.50
N HIS A 505 40.43 -4.31 0.40
CA HIS A 505 41.84 -4.69 0.51
C HIS A 505 42.22 -5.68 -0.60
N LYS A 506 42.83 -5.20 -1.69
CA LYS A 506 43.52 -6.01 -2.70
C LYS A 506 45.03 -5.78 -2.62
N GLU A 507 45.81 -6.86 -2.59
CA GLU A 507 47.26 -6.87 -2.29
C GLU A 507 48.18 -6.11 -3.28
N ARG A 508 47.69 -5.52 -4.38
CA ARG A 508 48.60 -4.94 -5.40
C ARG A 508 48.27 -3.57 -5.99
N ARG A 509 47.31 -2.81 -5.45
CA ARG A 509 47.04 -1.37 -5.75
C ARG A 509 45.69 -1.06 -5.11
N GLY A 510 45.69 -0.31 -3.99
CA GLY A 510 44.52 -0.04 -3.14
C GLY A 510 43.19 -0.17 -3.88
N GLY A 511 42.40 -1.17 -3.50
CA GLY A 511 41.28 -1.70 -4.30
C GLY A 511 40.17 -0.68 -4.60
N PRO A 512 39.15 -1.09 -5.38
CA PRO A 512 38.08 -0.19 -5.80
C PRO A 512 37.39 0.47 -4.59
N VAL A 513 37.04 1.75 -4.73
CA VAL A 513 36.21 2.47 -3.76
C VAL A 513 34.83 1.82 -3.77
N LEU A 514 34.40 1.32 -2.61
CA LEU A 514 33.11 0.66 -2.46
C LEU A 514 32.01 1.69 -2.18
N PHE A 515 32.26 2.61 -1.25
CA PHE A 515 31.35 3.69 -0.87
C PHE A 515 32.08 4.76 -0.04
N GLU A 516 31.44 5.92 0.14
CA GLU A 516 31.96 7.04 0.90
C GLU A 516 31.11 7.28 2.16
N VAL A 517 31.76 7.63 3.27
CA VAL A 517 31.12 7.90 4.55
C VAL A 517 31.66 9.18 5.18
N PHE A 518 30.82 9.88 5.96
CA PHE A 518 31.27 11.04 6.74
C PHE A 518 32.19 10.63 7.89
N LYS A 519 33.05 11.56 8.31
CA LYS A 519 34.07 11.35 9.34
C LYS A 519 33.48 10.83 10.66
N GLU A 520 32.33 11.37 11.06
CA GLU A 520 31.63 11.04 12.31
C GLU A 520 31.00 9.64 12.27
N TYR A 521 30.64 9.13 11.08
CA TYR A 521 30.01 7.82 10.96
C TYR A 521 31.01 6.67 11.08
N LYS A 522 32.30 6.89 10.83
CA LYS A 522 33.34 5.85 10.89
C LYS A 522 33.36 5.11 12.23
N SER A 523 33.32 5.84 13.34
CA SER A 523 33.33 5.24 14.68
C SER A 523 32.10 4.37 14.92
N HIS A 524 30.93 4.83 14.47
CA HIS A 524 29.69 4.06 14.55
C HIS A 524 29.75 2.78 13.70
N PHE A 525 30.24 2.88 12.46
CA PHE A 525 30.35 1.75 11.55
C PHE A 525 31.31 0.68 12.08
N GLU A 526 32.46 1.05 12.68
CA GLU A 526 33.37 0.08 13.31
C GLU A 526 32.71 -0.63 14.51
N ARG A 527 31.97 0.08 15.36
CA ARG A 527 31.19 -0.54 16.46
C ARG A 527 30.19 -1.58 15.93
N TYR A 528 29.58 -1.32 14.78
CA TYR A 528 28.71 -2.28 14.12
C TYR A 528 29.48 -3.51 13.61
N LEU A 529 30.63 -3.31 12.95
CA LEU A 529 31.46 -4.41 12.45
C LEU A 529 31.92 -5.34 13.57
N GLU A 530 32.34 -4.78 14.72
CA GLU A 530 32.69 -5.55 15.92
C GLU A 530 31.50 -6.34 16.46
N TRP A 531 30.34 -5.70 16.62
CA TRP A 531 29.11 -6.35 17.06
C TRP A 531 28.71 -7.49 16.11
N ARG A 532 28.74 -7.24 14.80
CA ARG A 532 28.39 -8.22 13.77
C ARG A 532 29.34 -9.41 13.79
N ARG A 533 30.65 -9.20 13.92
CA ARG A 533 31.65 -10.29 14.03
C ARG A 533 31.37 -11.18 15.25
N ALA A 534 30.87 -10.62 16.35
CA ALA A 534 30.55 -11.38 17.56
C ALA A 534 29.30 -12.29 17.43
N PHE A 535 28.34 -11.95 16.57
CA PHE A 535 27.12 -12.75 16.35
C PHE A 535 27.16 -13.63 15.09
N PHE A 536 27.89 -13.20 14.05
CA PHE A 536 27.88 -13.84 12.74
C PHE A 536 29.30 -14.07 12.19
N PRO A 537 30.17 -14.86 12.85
CA PRO A 537 31.56 -15.04 12.43
C PRO A 537 31.72 -15.70 11.05
N GLY A 538 30.81 -16.61 10.67
CA GLY A 538 30.88 -17.38 9.41
C GLY A 538 30.02 -16.87 8.25
N VAL A 539 29.26 -15.79 8.44
CA VAL A 539 28.41 -15.24 7.36
C VAL A 539 29.24 -14.28 6.52
N SER A 540 28.98 -14.18 5.21
CA SER A 540 29.70 -13.27 4.30
C SER A 540 28.98 -11.94 4.04
N LEU A 541 27.71 -11.78 4.45
CA LEU A 541 26.92 -10.57 4.25
C LEU A 541 27.21 -9.48 5.28
N LEU A 542 27.29 -8.21 4.88
CA LEU A 542 27.49 -7.09 5.79
C LEU A 542 26.31 -6.94 6.76
N PHE A 543 25.08 -7.05 6.26
CA PHE A 543 23.83 -6.95 7.03
C PHE A 543 23.06 -8.29 7.07
N PRO A 544 23.46 -9.26 7.92
CA PRO A 544 22.89 -10.60 7.92
C PRO A 544 21.55 -10.67 8.69
N LEU A 545 20.43 -10.35 8.05
CA LEU A 545 19.11 -10.53 8.66
C LEU A 545 18.79 -12.03 8.87
N ILE A 546 18.46 -12.39 10.11
CA ILE A 546 18.08 -13.75 10.50
C ILE A 546 16.69 -14.05 9.93
N LYS A 547 16.57 -15.16 9.18
CA LYS A 547 15.35 -15.62 8.52
C LYS A 547 15.13 -17.12 8.79
N GLU A 548 13.89 -17.57 8.54
CA GLU A 548 13.52 -18.99 8.55
C GLU A 548 14.33 -19.78 7.51
N VAL A 549 14.90 -20.92 7.92
CA VAL A 549 15.63 -21.85 7.07
C VAL A 549 14.71 -22.37 5.95
N GLY A 550 15.17 -22.34 4.69
CA GLY A 550 14.42 -22.83 3.53
C GLY A 550 13.62 -21.78 2.76
N LYS A 551 13.40 -20.57 3.29
CA LYS A 551 12.92 -19.44 2.48
C LYS A 551 14.08 -18.85 1.68
N LYS A 552 13.99 -18.91 0.34
CA LYS A 552 14.90 -18.19 -0.56
C LYS A 552 15.00 -16.72 -0.12
N GLN A 553 16.19 -16.12 -0.23
CA GLN A 553 16.43 -14.69 -0.03
C GLN A 553 15.62 -13.88 -1.06
N THR A 554 14.32 -13.76 -0.86
CA THR A 554 13.46 -12.93 -1.69
C THR A 554 13.65 -11.49 -1.21
N GLY A 555 14.29 -10.68 -2.07
CA GLY A 555 14.94 -9.40 -1.78
C GLY A 555 14.02 -8.23 -1.45
N LYS A 556 13.11 -8.39 -0.48
CA LYS A 556 12.33 -7.27 0.08
C LYS A 556 12.62 -7.13 1.56
N PHE A 557 13.43 -6.13 1.89
CA PHE A 557 13.55 -5.58 3.24
C PHE A 557 12.18 -5.07 3.70
N HIS A 558 11.62 -5.70 4.72
CA HIS A 558 10.40 -5.23 5.37
C HIS A 558 10.81 -4.66 6.72
N ALA A 559 10.86 -3.33 6.82
CA ALA A 559 11.20 -2.58 8.03
C ALA A 559 10.09 -2.65 9.09
N ASN A 560 9.58 -3.85 9.36
CA ASN A 560 8.41 -4.03 10.22
C ASN A 560 8.75 -3.61 11.65
N PHE A 561 9.97 -3.91 12.11
CA PHE A 561 10.41 -3.48 13.43
C PHE A 561 10.50 -1.95 13.50
N LEU A 562 11.19 -1.32 12.55
CA LEU A 562 11.35 0.14 12.55
C LEU A 562 10.02 0.88 12.46
N ARG A 563 9.03 0.34 11.73
CA ARG A 563 7.68 0.92 11.67
C ARG A 563 6.98 0.88 13.02
N VAL A 564 6.99 -0.28 13.68
CA VAL A 564 6.39 -0.42 15.02
C VAL A 564 7.12 0.46 16.04
N ALA A 565 8.44 0.55 15.97
CA ALA A 565 9.23 1.44 16.82
C ALA A 565 8.89 2.93 16.59
N CYS A 566 8.74 3.34 15.33
CA CYS A 566 8.31 4.69 14.97
C CYS A 566 6.92 5.01 15.50
N GLU A 567 5.98 4.07 15.38
CA GLU A 567 4.61 4.20 15.92
C GLU A 567 4.63 4.34 17.45
N GLN A 568 5.41 3.52 18.16
CA GLN A 568 5.56 3.63 19.62
C GLN A 568 6.19 4.96 20.05
N ALA A 569 7.19 5.46 19.30
CA ALA A 569 7.86 6.70 19.59
C ALA A 569 7.10 7.95 19.11
N ASN A 570 6.01 7.80 18.36
CA ASN A 570 5.36 8.88 17.60
C ASN A 570 6.37 9.68 16.76
N ILE A 571 7.21 8.97 16.01
CA ILE A 571 8.19 9.53 15.07
C ILE A 571 7.78 9.11 13.67
N THR A 572 7.87 10.01 12.68
CA THR A 572 7.58 9.66 11.28
C THR A 572 8.61 8.65 10.76
N TYR A 573 8.13 7.49 10.30
CA TYR A 573 9.00 6.52 9.63
C TYR A 573 9.47 7.06 8.27
N VAL A 574 10.79 7.19 8.11
CA VAL A 574 11.42 7.63 6.85
C VAL A 574 11.93 6.41 6.07
N PRO A 575 11.37 6.08 4.89
CA PRO A 575 11.80 4.92 4.12
C PRO A 575 13.19 5.11 3.50
N PRO A 576 13.93 4.02 3.18
CA PRO A 576 15.28 4.08 2.60
C PRO A 576 15.41 4.99 1.36
N ARG A 577 14.39 4.99 0.48
CA ARG A 577 14.35 5.87 -0.69
C ARG A 577 14.33 7.35 -0.31
N SER A 578 13.61 7.71 0.75
CA SER A 578 13.55 9.08 1.26
C SER A 578 14.86 9.46 1.94
N LEU A 579 15.49 8.57 2.73
CA LEU A 579 16.80 8.81 3.36
C LEU A 579 17.88 9.17 2.34
N ARG A 580 17.99 8.40 1.26
CA ARG A 580 18.91 8.68 0.15
C ARG A 580 18.62 10.04 -0.49
N GLY A 581 17.36 10.35 -0.73
CA GLY A 581 16.96 11.65 -1.27
C GLY A 581 17.29 12.81 -0.34
N THR A 582 17.17 12.61 0.98
CA THR A 582 17.49 13.65 1.98
C THR A 582 18.98 13.97 1.99
N ARG A 583 19.87 12.96 1.89
CA ARG A 583 21.33 13.19 1.78
C ARG A 583 21.67 14.06 0.57
N VAL A 584 21.16 13.67 -0.60
CA VAL A 584 21.43 14.37 -1.86
C VAL A 584 20.90 15.81 -1.83
N ASN A 585 19.69 16.03 -1.30
CA ASN A 585 19.13 17.37 -1.15
C ASN A 585 19.83 18.19 -0.07
N TRP A 586 20.30 17.58 1.02
CA TRP A 586 21.09 18.26 2.03
C TRP A 586 22.45 18.71 1.50
N LEU A 587 23.13 17.84 0.73
CA LEU A 587 24.37 18.19 0.03
C LEU A 587 24.14 19.34 -0.94
N LEU A 588 23.11 19.25 -1.80
CA LEU A 588 22.78 20.31 -2.75
C LEU A 588 22.46 21.65 -2.06
N ARG A 589 21.78 21.61 -0.91
CA ARG A 589 21.50 22.82 -0.09
C ARG A 589 22.77 23.44 0.47
N ARG A 590 23.79 22.63 0.78
CA ARG A 590 25.03 23.07 1.41
C ARG A 590 26.10 23.51 0.42
N THR A 591 26.21 22.82 -0.71
CA THR A 591 27.22 23.12 -1.76
C THR A 591 26.72 24.13 -2.78
N ALA A 592 25.39 24.22 -3.00
CA ALA A 592 24.77 24.97 -4.09
C ALA A 592 25.29 24.61 -5.50
N ASP A 593 26.03 23.50 -5.63
CA ASP A 593 26.64 23.02 -6.86
C ASP A 593 26.03 21.65 -7.24
N PRO A 594 25.22 21.60 -8.32
CA PRO A 594 24.63 20.37 -8.84
C PRO A 594 25.67 19.36 -9.36
N ASP A 595 26.79 19.81 -9.92
CA ASP A 595 27.76 18.93 -10.56
C ASP A 595 28.58 18.18 -9.51
N LEU A 596 29.08 18.89 -8.49
CA LEU A 596 29.72 18.30 -7.31
C LEU A 596 28.77 17.36 -6.55
N THR A 597 27.49 17.73 -6.42
CA THR A 597 26.50 16.90 -5.72
C THR A 597 26.16 15.63 -6.49
N ALA A 598 26.15 15.69 -7.82
CA ALA A 598 25.93 14.54 -8.69
C ALA A 598 27.09 13.55 -8.60
N GLU A 599 28.33 14.06 -8.59
CA GLU A 599 29.56 13.28 -8.40
C GLU A 599 29.55 12.54 -7.05
N ILE A 600 29.33 13.25 -5.94
CA ILE A 600 29.23 12.65 -4.59
C ILE A 600 28.06 11.67 -4.51
N GLY A 601 26.97 11.95 -5.22
CA GLY A 601 25.79 11.09 -5.27
C GLY A 601 25.96 9.82 -6.12
N GLN A 602 27.01 9.73 -6.95
CA GLN A 602 27.17 8.71 -8.00
C GLN A 602 25.98 8.65 -8.98
N HIS A 603 25.37 9.80 -9.31
CA HIS A 603 24.30 9.92 -10.33
C HIS A 603 24.70 10.90 -11.42
N ALA A 604 24.14 10.77 -12.63
CA ALA A 604 24.24 11.82 -13.63
C ALA A 604 23.53 13.10 -13.16
N ARG A 605 24.06 14.27 -13.50
CA ARG A 605 23.49 15.60 -13.20
C ARG A 605 22.01 15.72 -13.56
N GLU A 606 21.64 15.19 -14.72
CA GLU A 606 20.25 15.17 -15.19
C GLU A 606 19.34 14.35 -14.26
N THR A 607 19.84 13.22 -13.74
CA THR A 607 19.11 12.39 -12.78
C THR A 607 19.01 13.09 -11.42
N LEU A 608 20.07 13.81 -11.00
CA LEU A 608 20.03 14.69 -9.84
C LEU A 608 18.91 15.72 -9.98
N LEU A 609 18.87 16.47 -11.08
CA LEU A 609 17.90 17.54 -11.29
C LEU A 609 16.46 17.03 -11.53
N ASN A 610 16.29 15.90 -12.20
CA ASN A 610 14.95 15.37 -12.53
C ASN A 610 14.33 14.52 -11.41
N VAL A 611 15.14 13.80 -10.64
CA VAL A 611 14.66 12.79 -9.68
C VAL A 611 14.85 13.23 -8.23
N TYR A 612 15.95 13.92 -7.93
CA TYR A 612 16.36 14.23 -6.56
C TYR A 612 16.12 15.68 -6.17
N HIS A 613 16.43 16.63 -7.06
CA HIS A 613 16.24 18.06 -6.85
C HIS A 613 14.76 18.33 -6.57
N ARG A 614 14.51 18.71 -5.32
CA ARG A 614 13.22 19.21 -4.89
C ARG A 614 13.44 20.66 -4.49
N PRO A 615 13.01 21.62 -5.33
CA PRO A 615 13.10 23.03 -4.98
C PRO A 615 12.48 23.22 -3.60
N SER A 616 13.26 23.74 -2.64
CA SER A 616 12.68 24.20 -1.39
C SER A 616 11.81 25.39 -1.74
N TYR A 617 10.52 25.33 -1.43
CA TYR A 617 9.61 26.44 -1.67
C TYR A 617 10.12 27.73 -1.03
N GLN A 618 10.73 27.64 0.16
CA GLN A 618 11.30 28.78 0.87
C GLN A 618 12.50 29.38 0.13
N ARG A 619 13.42 28.56 -0.41
CA ARG A 619 14.52 29.09 -1.24
C ARG A 619 14.01 29.64 -2.56
N ALA A 620 13.08 28.95 -3.22
CA ALA A 620 12.50 29.44 -4.47
C ALA A 620 11.80 30.78 -4.24
N LEU A 621 11.06 30.92 -3.14
CA LEU A 621 10.42 32.18 -2.73
C LEU A 621 11.48 33.25 -2.43
N GLY A 622 12.51 32.94 -1.65
CA GLY A 622 13.59 33.88 -1.33
C GLY A 622 14.42 34.29 -2.55
N GLU A 623 14.73 33.36 -3.45
CA GLU A 623 15.41 33.61 -4.72
C GLU A 623 14.53 34.42 -5.67
N THR A 624 13.22 34.15 -5.70
CA THR A 624 12.25 34.93 -6.47
C THR A 624 12.12 36.35 -5.91
N ILE A 625 12.02 36.50 -4.59
CA ILE A 625 11.99 37.81 -3.91
C ILE A 625 13.29 38.57 -4.18
N ASN A 626 14.45 37.94 -4.02
CA ASN A 626 15.75 38.57 -4.30
C ASN A 626 15.93 38.92 -5.78
N PHE A 627 15.46 38.06 -6.68
CA PHE A 627 15.50 38.33 -8.11
C PHE A 627 14.65 39.56 -8.43
N TRP A 628 13.40 39.61 -7.96
CA TRP A 628 12.53 40.76 -8.18
C TRP A 628 13.03 42.01 -7.44
N SER A 629 13.66 41.88 -6.27
CA SER A 629 14.24 43.03 -5.57
C SER A 629 15.42 43.66 -6.31
N ILE A 630 16.13 42.88 -7.11
CA ILE A 630 17.22 43.38 -7.97
C ILE A 630 16.67 43.86 -9.32
N ALA A 631 15.72 43.13 -9.90
CA ALA A 631 15.20 43.38 -11.24
C ALA A 631 14.20 44.55 -11.31
N ASP A 632 13.40 44.74 -10.26
CA ASP A 632 12.45 45.84 -10.15
C ASP A 632 12.19 46.22 -8.68
N PRO A 633 12.95 47.18 -8.14
CA PRO A 633 12.79 47.65 -6.76
C PRO A 633 11.41 48.21 -6.45
N THR A 634 10.61 48.57 -7.46
CA THR A 634 9.25 49.12 -7.28
C THR A 634 8.17 48.04 -7.08
N LEU A 635 8.45 46.80 -7.48
CA LEU A 635 7.58 45.63 -7.28
C LEU A 635 7.81 44.91 -5.94
N VAL A 636 8.94 45.19 -5.27
CA VAL A 636 9.10 44.81 -3.87
C VAL A 636 8.05 45.59 -3.08
N PRO A 637 7.29 44.98 -2.16
CA PRO A 637 6.37 45.73 -1.33
C PRO A 637 7.18 46.76 -0.55
N THR A 638 7.26 47.98 -1.06
CA THR A 638 7.45 49.18 -0.25
C THR A 638 6.41 49.03 0.83
N GLN A 639 6.86 48.93 2.09
CA GLN A 639 5.96 49.02 3.23
C GLN A 639 4.96 50.13 2.90
N ALA A 640 3.69 49.77 2.70
CA ALA A 640 2.67 50.77 2.44
C ALA A 640 2.81 51.80 3.55
N VAL A 641 3.11 53.05 3.20
CA VAL A 641 3.22 54.14 4.16
C VAL A 641 1.80 54.37 4.67
N ALA A 642 1.43 53.65 5.72
CA ALA A 642 0.21 53.83 6.49
C ALA A 642 0.54 53.59 7.96
N PRO A 643 -0.06 54.32 8.88
CA PRO A 643 0.52 55.57 9.28
C PRO A 643 1.15 55.38 10.66
N GLY A 644 2.32 54.78 10.74
CA GLY A 644 3.10 54.85 11.98
C GLY A 644 4.34 54.00 12.02
N GLN A 645 5.23 54.31 12.95
CA GLN A 645 6.28 53.37 13.37
C GLN A 645 5.66 52.29 14.28
N CYS A 646 6.13 51.04 14.13
CA CYS A 646 5.68 49.91 14.94
C CYS A 646 6.84 49.35 15.76
N GLU A 647 6.64 49.17 17.06
CA GLU A 647 7.66 48.64 17.98
C GLU A 647 7.41 47.19 18.41
N GLY A 648 6.39 46.50 17.88
CA GLY A 648 6.04 45.18 18.40
C GLY A 648 5.00 44.37 17.64
N LYS A 649 4.43 43.38 18.33
CA LYS A 649 3.39 42.47 17.80
C LYS A 649 2.03 43.18 17.75
N PRO A 650 1.12 42.78 16.83
CA PRO A 650 -0.18 43.43 16.71
C PRO A 650 -1.04 43.10 17.95
N GLU A 651 -1.42 44.12 18.70
CA GLU A 651 -2.29 43.99 19.89
C GLU A 651 -3.39 45.04 19.83
N GLN A 652 -4.65 44.59 19.85
CA GLN A 652 -5.81 45.47 19.70
C GLN A 652 -6.08 46.24 21.00
N VAL A 653 -6.35 47.55 20.88
CA VAL A 653 -6.72 48.41 22.01
C VAL A 653 -8.04 47.94 22.62
N ALA A 654 -8.10 47.83 23.94
CA ALA A 654 -9.24 47.28 24.69
C ALA A 654 -10.58 48.03 24.48
N LEU A 655 -10.53 49.28 24.04
CA LEU A 655 -11.69 50.16 23.78
C LEU A 655 -12.07 50.24 22.29
N ALA A 656 -11.59 49.33 21.42
CA ALA A 656 -11.93 49.37 20.01
C ALA A 656 -13.45 49.15 19.76
N PRO A 657 -14.10 49.99 18.92
CA PRO A 657 -15.52 49.84 18.62
C PRO A 657 -15.82 48.54 17.87
N ARG A 658 -17.03 47.98 18.05
CA ARG A 658 -17.48 46.79 17.30
C ARG A 658 -17.52 47.11 15.80
N GLY A 659 -16.74 46.38 15.02
CA GLY A 659 -16.59 46.60 13.56
C GLY A 659 -15.31 47.32 13.16
N ALA A 660 -14.47 47.75 14.11
CA ALA A 660 -13.14 48.27 13.79
C ALA A 660 -12.25 47.19 13.14
N PRO A 661 -11.45 47.53 12.12
CA PRO A 661 -10.43 46.65 11.57
C PRO A 661 -9.50 46.07 12.65
N SER A 662 -9.23 44.77 12.55
CA SER A 662 -8.24 44.11 13.41
C SER A 662 -6.81 44.49 12.99
N PRO A 663 -5.89 44.75 13.93
CA PRO A 663 -4.49 45.02 13.60
C PRO A 663 -3.83 43.90 12.78
N ASP A 664 -3.23 44.26 11.64
CA ASP A 664 -2.54 43.34 10.73
C ASP A 664 -1.16 43.89 10.36
N CYS A 665 -0.10 43.24 10.83
CA CYS A 665 1.28 43.67 10.54
C CYS A 665 1.69 43.52 9.06
N ALA A 666 0.93 42.77 8.25
CA ALA A 666 1.13 42.72 6.81
C ALA A 666 0.46 43.90 6.08
N ARG A 667 -0.54 44.54 6.69
CA ARG A 667 -1.30 45.66 6.14
C ARG A 667 -1.42 46.77 7.18
N ALA A 668 -0.46 47.70 7.17
CA ALA A 668 -0.34 48.77 8.17
C ALA A 668 -1.60 49.65 8.33
N SER A 669 -2.45 49.72 7.31
CA SER A 669 -3.77 50.37 7.34
C SER A 669 -4.73 49.83 8.42
N GLY A 670 -4.55 48.58 8.87
CA GLY A 670 -5.35 47.95 9.93
C GLY A 670 -4.86 48.28 11.35
N CYS A 671 -3.67 48.87 11.50
CA CYS A 671 -3.02 49.06 12.80
C CYS A 671 -3.46 50.34 13.56
N LEU A 672 -4.45 51.09 13.07
CA LEU A 672 -4.94 52.33 13.70
C LEU A 672 -5.50 52.14 15.14
N TRP A 673 -5.90 50.91 15.49
CA TRP A 673 -6.31 50.50 16.84
C TRP A 673 -5.33 49.51 17.48
N CYS A 674 -4.05 49.56 17.09
CA CYS A 674 -2.98 48.78 17.72
C CYS A 674 -2.34 49.58 18.87
N VAL A 675 -2.05 48.91 19.99
CA VAL A 675 -1.34 49.52 21.14
C VAL A 675 0.10 49.93 20.77
N ASN A 676 0.73 49.16 19.88
CA ASN A 676 2.13 49.31 19.49
C ASN A 676 2.36 50.25 18.29
N HIS A 677 1.31 50.95 17.85
CA HIS A 677 1.37 51.87 16.72
C HIS A 677 1.69 53.29 17.18
N LYS A 678 2.75 53.90 16.63
CA LYS A 678 3.19 55.27 16.94
C LYS A 678 3.10 56.17 15.73
N ASP A 679 2.55 57.37 15.91
CA ASP A 679 2.47 58.37 14.85
C ASP A 679 3.86 58.99 14.58
N VAL A 680 4.16 59.31 13.33
CA VAL A 680 5.46 59.89 12.91
C VAL A 680 5.33 61.39 12.77
N ASP A 681 6.26 62.14 13.36
CA ASP A 681 6.23 63.60 13.35
C ASP A 681 6.84 64.17 12.06
N SER A 682 6.11 64.10 10.94
CA SER A 682 6.55 64.60 9.64
C SER A 682 5.39 65.03 8.74
N LEU A 683 5.64 65.97 7.82
CA LEU A 683 4.65 66.40 6.81
C LEU A 683 4.20 65.23 5.91
N ASP A 684 5.15 64.40 5.47
CA ASP A 684 4.91 63.23 4.60
C ASP A 684 3.88 62.28 5.22
N TYR A 685 4.04 62.02 6.52
CA TYR A 685 3.12 61.22 7.31
C TYR A 685 1.71 61.82 7.42
N VAL A 686 1.63 63.13 7.67
CA VAL A 686 0.35 63.85 7.75
C VAL A 686 -0.36 63.86 6.39
N TRP A 687 0.39 64.01 5.30
CA TRP A 687 -0.12 63.90 3.93
C TRP A 687 -0.65 62.50 3.59
N ALA A 688 0.04 61.44 4.03
CA ALA A 688 -0.44 60.07 3.92
C ALA A 688 -1.74 59.83 4.72
N LEU A 689 -1.89 60.42 5.91
CA LEU A 689 -3.13 60.34 6.71
C LEU A 689 -4.32 61.00 6.01
N VAL A 690 -4.12 62.20 5.44
CA VAL A 690 -5.17 62.92 4.70
C VAL A 690 -5.54 62.17 3.42
N THR A 691 -4.55 61.68 2.68
CA THR A 691 -4.79 60.88 1.46
C THR A 691 -5.56 59.60 1.76
N PHE A 692 -5.17 58.87 2.82
CA PHE A 692 -5.86 57.66 3.24
C PHE A 692 -7.30 57.93 3.71
N LYS A 693 -7.55 59.09 4.35
CA LYS A 693 -8.92 59.54 4.68
C LYS A 693 -9.76 59.72 3.41
N ASN A 694 -9.23 60.35 2.37
CA ASN A 694 -9.94 60.53 1.10
C ASN A 694 -10.28 59.20 0.42
N LEU A 695 -9.35 58.25 0.42
CA LEU A 695 -9.61 56.89 -0.06
C LEU A 695 -10.80 56.24 0.69
N LYS A 696 -10.87 56.41 2.01
CA LYS A 696 -11.98 55.87 2.82
C LYS A 696 -13.29 56.62 2.63
N ILE A 697 -13.27 57.91 2.32
CA ILE A 697 -14.46 58.68 1.93
C ILE A 697 -15.02 58.15 0.60
N ILE A 698 -14.16 57.90 -0.38
CA ILE A 698 -14.55 57.30 -1.66
C ILE A 698 -15.12 55.89 -1.43
N GLU A 699 -14.46 55.06 -0.63
CA GLU A 699 -14.96 53.72 -0.27
C GLU A 699 -16.34 53.77 0.42
N LEU A 700 -16.55 54.73 1.33
CA LEU A 700 -17.83 54.93 2.00
C LEU A 700 -18.93 55.38 1.03
N SER A 701 -18.59 56.24 0.07
CA SER A 701 -19.54 56.74 -0.95
C SER A 701 -19.99 55.65 -1.93
N LYS A 702 -19.14 54.65 -2.18
CA LYS A 702 -19.39 53.54 -3.11
C LYS A 702 -19.90 52.26 -2.43
N GLY A 703 -19.84 52.20 -1.10
CA GLY A 703 -20.26 51.05 -0.32
C GLY A 703 -21.79 50.87 -0.27
N PRO A 704 -22.28 49.63 -0.08
CA PRO A 704 -23.71 49.37 0.07
C PRO A 704 -24.26 50.06 1.33
N SER A 705 -25.45 50.68 1.22
CA SER A 705 -26.12 51.30 2.37
C SER A 705 -26.37 50.28 3.49
N PRO A 706 -26.07 50.61 4.76
CA PRO A 706 -26.21 49.68 5.88
C PRO A 706 -27.65 49.17 6.00
N LYS A 707 -27.81 47.84 6.16
CA LYS A 707 -29.13 47.17 6.22
C LYS A 707 -29.90 47.42 7.51
N ASN A 708 -29.22 47.87 8.57
CA ASN A 708 -29.78 48.17 9.89
C ASN A 708 -29.43 49.61 10.29
N HIS A 709 -30.38 50.34 10.88
CA HIS A 709 -30.22 51.73 11.32
C HIS A 709 -29.17 51.98 12.42
N GLY A 710 -28.47 50.95 12.91
CA GLY A 710 -27.48 51.04 13.99
C GLY A 710 -26.07 50.55 13.66
N ASP A 711 -25.82 50.01 12.46
CA ASP A 711 -24.49 49.49 12.08
C ASP A 711 -23.67 50.59 11.38
N ILE A 712 -22.62 51.07 12.05
CA ILE A 712 -21.68 52.05 11.48
C ILE A 712 -20.73 51.30 10.53
N PRO A 713 -20.62 51.69 9.24
CA PRO A 713 -19.69 51.06 8.32
C PRO A 713 -18.23 51.15 8.79
N PRO A 714 -17.40 50.10 8.60
CA PRO A 714 -15.99 50.12 9.02
C PRO A 714 -15.19 51.29 8.43
N ALA A 715 -15.48 51.70 7.20
CA ALA A 715 -14.85 52.87 6.57
C ALA A 715 -15.13 54.17 7.35
N LYS A 716 -16.34 54.33 7.91
CA LYS A 716 -16.71 55.49 8.73
C LYS A 716 -15.92 55.51 10.05
N LEU A 717 -15.77 54.37 10.70
CA LEU A 717 -14.94 54.25 11.91
C LEU A 717 -13.47 54.62 11.65
N VAL A 718 -12.94 54.28 10.47
CA VAL A 718 -11.58 54.66 10.05
C VAL A 718 -11.47 56.16 9.80
N ILE A 719 -12.44 56.77 9.11
CA ILE A 719 -12.48 58.22 8.89
C ILE A 719 -12.48 58.97 10.22
N ASP A 720 -13.36 58.58 11.15
CA ASP A 720 -13.49 59.25 12.45
C ASP A 720 -12.20 59.14 13.26
N ARG A 721 -11.51 57.99 13.20
CA ARG A 721 -10.21 57.79 13.86
C ARG A 721 -9.07 58.60 13.24
N LEU A 722 -9.09 58.80 11.92
CA LEU A 722 -8.13 59.65 11.22
C LEU A 722 -8.38 61.13 11.56
N ASP A 723 -9.64 61.54 11.68
CA ASP A 723 -10.02 62.90 12.08
C ASP A 723 -9.57 63.22 13.51
N GLU A 724 -9.73 62.28 14.46
CA GLU A 724 -9.17 62.41 15.81
C GLU A 724 -7.66 62.66 15.79
N LYS A 725 -6.92 61.89 14.97
CA LYS A 725 -5.47 62.01 14.85
C LYS A 725 -5.04 63.33 14.20
N LEU A 726 -5.66 63.70 13.08
CA LEU A 726 -5.36 64.96 12.39
C LEU A 726 -5.66 66.17 13.29
N LYS A 727 -6.75 66.13 14.06
CA LYS A 727 -7.08 67.16 15.05
C LYS A 727 -6.04 67.25 16.17
N ALA A 728 -5.53 66.12 16.65
CA ALA A 728 -4.45 66.11 17.63
C ALA A 728 -3.14 66.72 17.08
N PHE A 729 -2.82 66.53 15.80
CA PHE A 729 -1.71 67.22 15.15
C PHE A 729 -1.96 68.74 15.06
N GLU A 730 -3.15 69.14 14.63
CA GLU A 730 -3.57 70.54 14.46
C GLU A 730 -3.52 71.34 15.78
N GLU A 731 -3.91 70.72 16.91
CA GLU A 731 -3.94 71.37 18.23
C GLU A 731 -2.57 71.36 18.95
N SER A 732 -1.61 70.57 18.48
CA SER A 732 -0.35 70.34 19.23
C SER A 732 0.75 71.38 18.99
N SER A 733 0.88 71.95 17.79
CA SER A 733 1.91 72.93 17.44
C SER A 733 1.52 73.70 16.19
N ASP A 734 1.92 74.97 16.09
CA ASP A 734 1.73 75.79 14.90
C ASP A 734 2.35 75.15 13.64
N LEU A 735 3.52 74.52 13.76
CA LEU A 735 4.19 73.82 12.65
C LEU A 735 3.37 72.62 12.16
N ARG A 736 2.79 71.85 13.08
CA ARG A 736 1.97 70.68 12.74
C ARG A 736 0.60 71.09 12.20
N ARG A 737 0.07 72.22 12.65
CA ARG A 737 -1.12 72.85 12.04
C ARG A 737 -0.86 73.21 10.59
N ASP A 738 0.28 73.84 10.29
CA ASP A 738 0.67 74.18 8.92
C ASP A 738 0.81 72.92 8.05
N TRP A 739 1.35 71.81 8.59
CA TRP A 739 1.39 70.53 7.88
C TRP A 739 0.02 69.95 7.56
N VAL A 740 -0.92 70.02 8.50
CA VAL A 740 -2.30 69.55 8.29
C VAL A 740 -3.01 70.40 7.24
N LEU A 741 -2.79 71.73 7.24
CA LEU A 741 -3.35 72.63 6.23
C LEU A 741 -2.78 72.35 4.84
N GLU A 742 -1.45 72.27 4.72
CA GLU A 742 -0.75 71.92 3.47
C GLU A 742 -1.21 70.56 2.93
N ALA A 743 -1.31 69.54 3.79
CA ALA A 743 -1.78 68.21 3.39
C ALA A 743 -3.23 68.19 2.91
N LYS A 744 -4.11 69.01 3.52
CA LYS A 744 -5.52 69.18 3.08
C LYS A 744 -5.58 69.89 1.72
N LEU A 745 -4.77 70.94 1.52
CA LEU A 745 -4.70 71.67 0.25
C LEU A 745 -4.23 70.76 -0.90
N ARG A 746 -3.16 69.98 -0.71
CA ARG A 746 -2.69 69.01 -1.71
C ARG A 746 -3.77 68.01 -2.11
N ALA A 747 -4.50 67.51 -1.12
CA ALA A 747 -5.63 66.61 -1.35
C ALA A 747 -6.79 67.27 -2.12
N GLU A 748 -7.03 68.57 -1.95
CA GLU A 748 -8.02 69.35 -2.72
C GLU A 748 -7.55 69.60 -4.16
N GLU A 749 -6.23 69.71 -4.37
CA GLU A 749 -5.59 69.84 -5.68
C GLU A 749 -5.41 68.49 -6.42
N GLU A 750 -5.97 67.40 -5.89
CA GLU A 750 -5.81 66.02 -6.39
C GLU A 750 -4.36 65.49 -6.36
N ASP A 751 -3.46 66.15 -5.62
CA ASP A 751 -2.09 65.69 -5.35
C ASP A 751 -2.08 64.72 -4.15
N PHE A 752 -2.38 63.45 -4.46
CA PHE A 752 -2.43 62.38 -3.48
C PHE A 752 -1.06 61.76 -3.21
N HIS A 753 -0.84 61.33 -1.96
CA HIS A 753 0.39 60.66 -1.57
C HIS A 753 0.65 59.41 -2.46
N PRO A 754 1.87 59.18 -2.98
CA PRO A 754 2.17 58.10 -3.93
C PRO A 754 1.78 56.69 -3.47
N SER A 755 1.71 56.45 -2.16
CA SER A 755 1.27 55.16 -1.61
C SER A 755 -0.22 54.83 -1.78
N PHE A 756 -1.05 55.81 -2.16
CA PHE A 756 -2.50 55.63 -2.35
C PHE A 756 -3.05 56.35 -3.59
N GLY A 757 -2.22 57.11 -4.30
CA GLY A 757 -2.64 57.92 -5.45
C GLY A 757 -3.22 57.07 -6.56
N ASP A 758 -2.56 55.97 -6.92
CA ASP A 758 -2.99 55.06 -7.99
C ASP A 758 -4.35 54.43 -7.68
N GLU A 759 -4.57 53.99 -6.43
CA GLU A 759 -5.85 53.41 -6.00
C GLU A 759 -6.99 54.44 -5.98
N ILE A 760 -6.69 55.69 -5.62
CA ILE A 760 -7.70 56.77 -5.62
C ILE A 760 -8.11 57.09 -7.06
N VAL A 761 -7.15 57.24 -7.98
CA VAL A 761 -7.40 57.50 -9.40
C VAL A 761 -8.21 56.36 -10.03
N GLU A 762 -7.82 55.10 -9.80
CA GLU A 762 -8.55 53.94 -10.33
C GLU A 762 -10.00 53.86 -9.79
N LEU A 763 -10.19 54.22 -8.52
CA LEU A 763 -11.51 54.28 -7.92
C LEU A 763 -12.31 55.47 -8.43
N GLN A 764 -11.71 56.61 -8.74
CA GLN A 764 -12.40 57.77 -9.32
C GLN A 764 -12.80 57.52 -10.78
N ASP A 765 -11.99 56.82 -11.58
CA ASP A 765 -12.24 56.54 -13.00
C ASP A 765 -13.37 55.51 -13.25
N LYS A 766 -13.68 54.66 -12.27
CA LYS A 766 -14.76 53.64 -12.35
C LYS A 766 -16.17 54.22 -12.08
N VAL A 767 -16.45 55.45 -12.51
CA VAL A 767 -17.77 56.13 -12.41
C VAL A 767 -18.63 55.87 -13.64
#